data_AF-A0A2H6A7H4-F1
#
_entry.id   AF-A0A2H6A7H4-F1
#
_cell.length_a   1.000
_cell.length_b   1.000
_cell.length_c   1.000
_cell.angle_alpha   90.00
_cell.angle_beta   90.00
_cell.angle_gamma   90.00
#
_symmetry.space_group_name_H-M   'P 1'
#
loop_
_entity.id
_entity.type
_entity.pdbx_description
1 polymer ?
#
loop_
_entity_poly.entity_id
_entity_poly.type
_entity_poly.pdbx_seq_one_letter_code
_entity_poly.pdbx_strand_id
1 'polypeptide(L)'
;MTKIKNIFLFTSLSITIALLFLVDKVSAVQSYSPYCGDGLVNQSWEQCDGQSYCTSFCQFNSQCIAGVFARINVINVENWNGGDMTSDIFLGSASNRIPQGKWFPLYVNGSYIDDSDIGNYEVVPGLAVQRQGSNKKLRVRLHGSHTEASGTKEHIQGYIEFINASVLTQESDNSGNNKLENPFDNIKEKEPTQDEVWISDNKSMFWLTVTTQDDSFYTNYGNVNICTNKPKCSDSIDNDGDGKKDIQDPACHTDGNPNNTNSYNPDIDSENEKPVITLLGNNPIEILQGSNFTDPGATANDPEDGDITYKITVSGFVNTSVPGQYTLTYNVADSKGLAADPVQRTVIVKQISNPVNHKPTITLLGANPITILQGNSFIDPGATAYDIEDGDITYKITVSGFVNTSVPGQYTLTYNVADSKGLAADPVQRTVIVKEKQSLEIFNEKVEETEEKGKVRITWETNLPSTSRVVYDILSHSQPEGGYLYGYRWSSAKDENLVLRHSVFISGLVDGVTYYFRVVSGNDSLREKVGKELSIKLIPDRPNECNYLLEYIQLGANNNPKEVLKLKVFLNVFEKENLQLNGIYDIAAFEAVKRFQAKYLNDIITPWGHESPTGYVYILTKKKINEIYCQKAFPLTPAQEKEIEEFRSFIEGLRKANVFGKNGNNEDNLSGASQEVNNVPQEIASSTSEKTAVDEGGSKNMQENKQFEKDSKNKSLFASLINVIDEQWGGLGNVFLLFIIILIVVAFIYFRRNSENR
;
A
#
# COMPACT_ATOMS: atom_id res chain seq x y z
N MET A 1 26.00 -34.90 76.09
CA MET A 1 24.53 -34.94 76.04
C MET A 1 23.94 -34.51 77.39
N THR A 2 23.76 -33.20 77.66
CA THR A 2 23.25 -32.77 79.00
C THR A 2 22.51 -31.42 79.04
N LYS A 3 21.95 -30.95 77.90
CA LYS A 3 21.15 -29.71 77.84
C LYS A 3 19.79 -29.85 77.12
N ILE A 4 19.38 -31.05 76.72
CA ILE A 4 18.10 -31.32 76.03
C ILE A 4 17.25 -32.32 76.82
N LYS A 5 17.02 -32.04 78.11
CA LYS A 5 16.02 -32.74 78.95
C LYS A 5 15.18 -31.82 79.85
N ASN A 6 15.60 -30.57 80.08
CA ASN A 6 14.91 -29.65 81.00
C ASN A 6 13.98 -28.63 80.32
N ILE A 7 13.72 -28.77 79.00
CA ILE A 7 12.74 -27.95 78.27
C ILE A 7 11.42 -28.71 78.01
N PHE A 8 11.46 -30.05 78.03
CA PHE A 8 10.31 -30.90 77.69
C PHE A 8 9.36 -31.24 78.86
N LEU A 9 9.57 -30.69 80.06
CA LEU A 9 8.73 -30.96 81.25
C LEU A 9 7.85 -29.78 81.70
N PHE A 10 7.93 -28.61 81.04
CA PHE A 10 7.16 -27.42 81.46
C PHE A 10 6.02 -27.02 80.51
N THR A 11 5.85 -27.70 79.37
CA THR A 11 4.77 -27.43 78.40
C THR A 11 3.62 -28.44 78.47
N SER A 12 3.82 -29.64 79.02
CA SER A 12 2.80 -30.70 79.04
C SER A 12 1.78 -30.61 80.18
N LEU A 13 1.98 -29.72 81.17
CA LEU A 13 1.09 -29.62 82.35
C LEU A 13 0.10 -28.44 82.27
N SER A 14 0.46 -27.36 81.57
CA SER A 14 -0.42 -26.19 81.39
C SER A 14 -1.54 -26.43 80.35
N ILE A 15 -1.31 -27.32 79.37
CA ILE A 15 -2.29 -27.63 78.32
C ILE A 15 -3.46 -28.47 78.88
N THR A 16 -3.19 -29.41 79.79
CA THR A 16 -4.22 -30.29 80.36
C THR A 16 -5.24 -29.53 81.22
N ILE A 17 -4.79 -28.48 81.93
CA ILE A 17 -5.68 -27.66 82.77
C ILE A 17 -6.50 -26.69 81.92
N ALA A 18 -5.94 -26.16 80.83
CA ALA A 18 -6.69 -25.36 79.85
C ALA A 18 -7.82 -26.17 79.17
N LEU A 19 -7.63 -27.48 78.96
CA LEU A 19 -8.66 -28.35 78.40
C LEU A 19 -9.83 -28.64 79.36
N LEU A 20 -9.65 -28.59 80.68
CA LEU A 20 -10.76 -28.83 81.62
C LEU A 20 -11.68 -27.59 81.79
N PHE A 21 -11.14 -26.37 81.68
CA PHE A 21 -11.93 -25.14 81.84
C PHE A 21 -12.73 -24.72 80.59
N LEU A 22 -12.68 -25.51 79.52
CA LEU A 22 -13.47 -25.31 78.29
C LEU A 22 -14.71 -26.23 78.20
N VAL A 23 -14.95 -27.09 79.19
CA VAL A 23 -16.06 -28.08 79.17
C VAL A 23 -17.34 -27.52 79.80
N ASP A 24 -17.26 -26.68 80.84
CA ASP A 24 -18.43 -26.15 81.56
C ASP A 24 -19.12 -24.95 80.88
N LYS A 25 -18.94 -24.80 79.57
CA LYS A 25 -19.81 -23.98 78.70
C LYS A 25 -20.23 -24.72 77.42
N VAL A 26 -20.53 -26.01 77.54
CA VAL A 26 -21.48 -26.65 76.63
C VAL A 26 -22.87 -26.04 76.91
N SER A 27 -23.18 -24.95 76.21
CA SER A 27 -24.58 -24.65 75.86
C SER A 27 -25.13 -25.90 75.18
N ALA A 28 -26.30 -26.38 75.61
CA ALA A 28 -26.88 -27.59 75.04
C ALA A 28 -27.07 -27.41 73.52
N VAL A 29 -26.25 -28.11 72.74
CA VAL A 29 -26.39 -28.15 71.28
C VAL A 29 -27.71 -28.86 71.01
N GLN A 30 -28.75 -28.10 70.64
CA GLN A 30 -30.02 -28.67 70.19
C GLN A 30 -29.74 -29.53 68.96
N SER A 31 -29.73 -30.85 69.17
CA SER A 31 -29.66 -31.83 68.11
C SER A 31 -30.82 -31.60 67.15
N TYR A 32 -30.53 -31.46 65.86
CA TYR A 32 -31.57 -31.55 64.84
C TYR A 32 -32.30 -32.90 64.97
N SER A 33 -33.62 -32.92 64.75
CA SER A 33 -34.32 -34.18 64.50
C SER A 33 -33.80 -34.77 63.18
N PRO A 34 -33.84 -36.09 62.97
CA PRO A 34 -33.30 -36.67 61.74
C PRO A 34 -34.05 -36.16 60.50
N TYR A 35 -33.28 -35.86 59.46
CA TYR A 35 -33.79 -35.30 58.21
C TYR A 35 -32.93 -35.82 57.06
N CYS A 36 -33.55 -36.08 55.90
CA CYS A 36 -32.75 -36.53 54.78
C CYS A 36 -31.81 -35.42 54.28
N GLY A 37 -30.53 -35.76 54.19
CA GLY A 37 -29.41 -34.83 54.05
C GLY A 37 -28.55 -34.71 55.30
N ASP A 38 -28.71 -35.57 56.32
CA ASP A 38 -27.92 -35.60 57.56
C ASP A 38 -26.68 -36.53 57.47
N GLY A 39 -26.68 -37.45 56.50
CA GLY A 39 -25.60 -38.38 56.18
C GLY A 39 -25.85 -39.82 56.62
N LEU A 40 -26.99 -40.10 57.26
CA LEU A 40 -27.39 -41.41 57.77
C LEU A 40 -28.74 -41.83 57.17
N VAL A 41 -28.79 -42.95 56.45
CA VAL A 41 -30.07 -43.58 56.07
C VAL A 41 -30.73 -44.11 57.34
N ASN A 42 -31.68 -43.36 57.90
CA ASN A 42 -32.21 -43.57 59.25
C ASN A 42 -33.74 -43.50 59.32
N GLN A 43 -34.40 -42.92 58.32
CA GLN A 43 -35.86 -42.93 58.15
C GLN A 43 -36.32 -44.07 57.22
N SER A 44 -37.53 -44.58 57.45
CA SER A 44 -38.11 -45.70 56.70
C SER A 44 -38.46 -45.39 55.23
N TRP A 45 -38.25 -44.16 54.78
CA TRP A 45 -38.49 -43.68 53.41
C TRP A 45 -37.18 -43.31 52.68
N GLU A 46 -36.03 -43.33 53.35
CA GLU A 46 -34.72 -43.05 52.77
C GLU A 46 -34.10 -44.30 52.12
N GLN A 47 -33.46 -44.12 50.97
CA GLN A 47 -32.63 -45.13 50.29
C GLN A 47 -31.16 -44.72 50.24
N CYS A 48 -30.89 -43.42 50.04
CA CYS A 48 -29.54 -42.85 50.20
C CYS A 48 -29.61 -41.42 50.73
N ASP A 49 -28.67 -41.11 51.63
CA ASP A 49 -28.45 -39.79 52.17
C ASP A 49 -27.04 -39.27 51.84
N GLY A 50 -26.95 -38.35 50.86
CA GLY A 50 -25.89 -37.35 50.77
C GLY A 50 -24.46 -37.81 50.47
N GLN A 51 -24.19 -39.11 50.33
CA GLN A 51 -22.83 -39.63 50.11
C GLN A 51 -22.38 -39.55 48.64
N SER A 52 -21.08 -39.76 48.40
CA SER A 52 -20.39 -39.46 47.12
C SER A 52 -20.81 -40.28 45.90
N TYR A 53 -21.72 -41.25 46.07
CA TYR A 53 -22.30 -42.08 45.01
C TYR A 53 -23.78 -41.76 44.73
N CYS A 54 -24.34 -40.77 45.44
CA CYS A 54 -25.72 -40.32 45.27
C CYS A 54 -25.74 -38.88 44.72
N THR A 55 -26.80 -38.54 43.99
CA THR A 55 -27.01 -37.18 43.47
C THR A 55 -27.23 -36.19 44.61
N SER A 56 -27.26 -34.88 44.34
CA SER A 56 -27.46 -33.82 45.35
C SER A 56 -28.90 -33.75 45.91
N PHE A 57 -29.59 -34.89 45.95
CA PHE A 57 -30.97 -35.08 46.34
C PHE A 57 -31.10 -36.34 47.17
N CYS A 58 -32.08 -36.34 48.08
CA CYS A 58 -32.55 -37.55 48.74
C CYS A 58 -32.97 -38.59 47.71
N GLN A 59 -32.39 -39.79 47.78
CA GLN A 59 -32.90 -40.94 47.06
C GLN A 59 -33.84 -41.70 47.99
N PHE A 60 -35.04 -41.97 47.50
CA PHE A 60 -36.13 -42.61 48.23
C PHE A 60 -36.42 -43.97 47.60
N ASN A 61 -36.81 -44.95 48.41
CA ASN A 61 -36.77 -46.36 48.02
C ASN A 61 -37.77 -46.74 46.90
N SER A 62 -37.25 -47.04 45.70
CA SER A 62 -37.95 -47.33 44.43
C SER A 62 -38.49 -46.12 43.64
N GLN A 63 -38.45 -46.21 42.30
CA GLN A 63 -38.76 -45.10 41.37
C GLN A 63 -40.25 -44.70 41.29
N CYS A 64 -41.14 -45.38 42.01
CA CYS A 64 -42.59 -45.10 42.02
C CYS A 64 -43.12 -44.77 43.43
N ILE A 65 -42.37 -43.97 44.21
CA ILE A 65 -42.88 -43.49 45.50
C ILE A 65 -44.08 -42.57 45.31
N ALA A 66 -45.25 -43.08 45.73
CA ALA A 66 -46.43 -42.32 46.04
C ALA A 66 -46.16 -41.48 47.31
N GLY A 67 -45.41 -40.39 47.13
CA GLY A 67 -44.98 -39.49 48.19
C GLY A 67 -44.84 -38.05 47.69
N VAL A 68 -45.16 -37.10 48.56
CA VAL A 68 -45.01 -35.65 48.34
C VAL A 68 -44.11 -35.12 49.44
N PHE A 69 -43.08 -34.36 49.05
CA PHE A 69 -42.10 -33.77 49.97
C PHE A 69 -42.03 -32.27 49.74
N ALA A 70 -41.66 -31.52 50.78
CA ALA A 70 -41.35 -30.09 50.68
C ALA A 70 -39.98 -29.78 51.28
N ARG A 71 -39.40 -28.65 50.87
CA ARG A 71 -38.28 -28.00 51.54
C ARG A 71 -38.50 -26.49 51.59
N ILE A 72 -38.00 -25.86 52.65
CA ILE A 72 -37.97 -24.40 52.77
C ILE A 72 -36.51 -23.96 52.67
N ASN A 73 -36.20 -23.12 51.69
CA ASN A 73 -34.89 -22.51 51.52
C ASN A 73 -34.97 -21.06 52.02
N VAL A 74 -34.02 -20.65 52.85
CA VAL A 74 -33.95 -19.30 53.42
C VAL A 74 -32.81 -18.56 52.72
N ILE A 75 -33.16 -17.48 52.02
CA ILE A 75 -32.23 -16.64 51.26
C ILE A 75 -31.49 -15.68 52.19
N ASN A 76 -32.21 -15.08 53.14
CA ASN A 76 -31.69 -14.01 54.00
C ASN A 76 -32.41 -14.00 55.35
N VAL A 77 -31.68 -13.62 56.41
CA VAL A 77 -32.20 -13.37 57.76
C VAL A 77 -31.49 -12.13 58.33
N GLU A 78 -32.24 -11.16 58.83
CA GLU A 78 -31.71 -9.93 59.44
C GLU A 78 -32.43 -9.58 60.73
N ASN A 79 -31.67 -9.32 61.79
CA ASN A 79 -32.16 -9.02 63.13
C ASN A 79 -31.69 -7.63 63.57
N TRP A 80 -32.58 -6.83 64.16
CA TRP A 80 -32.26 -5.50 64.69
C TRP A 80 -32.51 -5.42 66.20
N ASN A 81 -31.68 -4.64 66.89
CA ASN A 81 -31.81 -4.22 68.30
C ASN A 81 -31.90 -5.32 69.38
N GLY A 82 -31.79 -6.60 69.03
CA GLY A 82 -31.76 -7.71 69.99
C GLY A 82 -32.29 -9.04 69.47
N GLY A 83 -32.99 -9.03 68.33
CA GLY A 83 -33.64 -10.22 67.78
C GLY A 83 -32.70 -11.39 67.48
N ASP A 84 -33.24 -12.61 67.56
CA ASP A 84 -32.50 -13.87 67.59
C ASP A 84 -32.92 -14.88 66.51
N MET A 85 -33.85 -14.53 65.61
CA MET A 85 -34.22 -15.31 64.42
C MET A 85 -33.03 -15.90 63.66
N THR A 86 -33.15 -17.16 63.26
CA THR A 86 -32.16 -17.90 62.45
C THR A 86 -32.79 -18.45 61.16
N SER A 87 -32.00 -19.13 60.33
CA SER A 87 -32.50 -19.83 59.14
C SER A 87 -32.98 -21.28 59.41
N ASP A 88 -33.12 -21.71 60.67
CA ASP A 88 -33.63 -23.04 60.97
C ASP A 88 -35.15 -23.14 60.82
N ILE A 89 -35.63 -24.36 60.57
CA ILE A 89 -37.04 -24.71 60.41
C ILE A 89 -37.46 -25.64 61.56
N PHE A 90 -38.62 -25.40 62.17
CA PHE A 90 -39.15 -26.19 63.28
C PHE A 90 -40.46 -26.87 62.88
N LEU A 91 -40.42 -28.19 62.65
CA LEU A 91 -41.47 -28.94 61.95
C LEU A 91 -42.46 -29.60 62.93
N GLY A 92 -43.60 -28.96 63.14
CA GLY A 92 -44.68 -29.46 64.00
C GLY A 92 -44.37 -29.47 65.51
N SER A 93 -43.17 -29.07 65.92
CA SER A 93 -42.75 -28.94 67.33
C SER A 93 -41.42 -28.20 67.43
N ALA A 94 -41.20 -27.44 68.51
CA ALA A 94 -39.92 -26.82 68.84
C ALA A 94 -38.76 -27.84 69.03
N SER A 95 -39.07 -29.12 69.30
CA SER A 95 -38.06 -30.19 69.35
C SER A 95 -37.64 -30.69 67.96
N ASN A 96 -38.44 -30.45 66.92
CA ASN A 96 -38.20 -30.92 65.56
C ASN A 96 -37.49 -29.87 64.69
N ARG A 97 -36.33 -29.42 65.17
CA ARG A 97 -35.45 -28.51 64.42
C ARG A 97 -34.83 -29.27 63.25
N ILE A 98 -34.90 -28.70 62.04
CA ILE A 98 -34.19 -29.14 60.83
C ILE A 98 -33.51 -27.93 60.16
N PRO A 99 -32.36 -28.09 59.48
CA PRO A 99 -31.76 -27.01 58.71
C PRO A 99 -32.61 -26.63 57.50
N GLN A 100 -32.51 -25.38 57.03
CA GLN A 100 -33.08 -24.99 55.74
C GLN A 100 -32.53 -25.80 54.56
N GLY A 101 -33.30 -25.86 53.48
CA GLY A 101 -32.99 -26.56 52.23
C GLY A 101 -33.14 -28.09 52.29
N LYS A 102 -33.40 -28.66 53.48
CA LYS A 102 -33.62 -30.10 53.68
C LYS A 102 -35.06 -30.51 53.34
N TRP A 103 -35.20 -31.72 52.80
CA TRP A 103 -36.49 -32.27 52.38
C TRP A 103 -37.20 -32.96 53.55
N PHE A 104 -38.49 -32.71 53.70
CA PHE A 104 -39.34 -33.37 54.68
C PHE A 104 -40.66 -33.88 54.04
N PRO A 105 -41.19 -35.03 54.48
CA PRO A 105 -42.40 -35.62 53.90
C PRO A 105 -43.68 -34.88 54.34
N LEU A 106 -44.61 -34.78 53.39
CA LEU A 106 -46.01 -34.35 53.54
C LEU A 106 -47.01 -35.48 53.25
N TYR A 107 -46.62 -36.41 52.39
CA TYR A 107 -47.34 -37.63 52.03
C TYR A 107 -46.29 -38.73 51.78
N VAL A 108 -46.44 -39.91 52.38
CA VAL A 108 -45.59 -41.10 52.15
C VAL A 108 -46.38 -42.36 52.50
N ASN A 109 -46.03 -43.51 51.89
CA ASN A 109 -46.61 -44.82 52.22
C ASN A 109 -48.15 -44.82 52.21
N GLY A 110 -48.75 -44.15 51.23
CA GLY A 110 -50.20 -44.03 51.07
C GLY A 110 -50.90 -43.00 51.98
N SER A 111 -50.20 -42.39 52.93
CA SER A 111 -50.77 -41.57 54.01
C SER A 111 -50.24 -40.13 54.01
N TYR A 112 -51.12 -39.16 54.31
CA TYR A 112 -50.70 -37.78 54.57
C TYR A 112 -50.14 -37.63 55.98
N ILE A 113 -49.28 -36.62 56.17
CA ILE A 113 -48.77 -36.23 57.48
C ILE A 113 -49.38 -34.88 57.86
N ASP A 114 -50.05 -34.85 59.01
CA ASP A 114 -50.63 -33.67 59.62
C ASP A 114 -50.00 -33.48 61.01
N ASP A 115 -49.44 -32.28 61.26
CA ASP A 115 -48.86 -31.90 62.54
C ASP A 115 -49.92 -31.23 63.45
N SER A 116 -49.71 -31.31 64.76
CA SER A 116 -50.47 -30.52 65.75
C SER A 116 -50.36 -29.01 65.49
N ASP A 117 -51.38 -28.26 65.91
CA ASP A 117 -51.45 -26.80 65.69
C ASP A 117 -50.22 -26.09 66.29
N ILE A 118 -49.52 -25.33 65.44
CA ILE A 118 -48.35 -24.55 65.81
C ILE A 118 -48.67 -23.26 66.58
N GLY A 119 -49.96 -22.92 66.75
CA GLY A 119 -50.40 -21.68 67.39
C GLY A 119 -49.93 -21.45 68.83
N ASN A 120 -49.47 -22.50 69.53
CA ASN A 120 -48.91 -22.45 70.89
C ASN A 120 -47.38 -22.65 70.94
N TYR A 121 -46.67 -22.68 69.81
CA TYR A 121 -45.20 -22.77 69.79
C TYR A 121 -44.57 -21.38 69.87
N GLU A 122 -44.82 -20.72 70.99
CA GLU A 122 -44.13 -19.49 71.40
C GLU A 122 -42.61 -19.75 71.50
N VAL A 123 -41.80 -18.78 71.05
CA VAL A 123 -40.33 -18.76 71.24
C VAL A 123 -39.56 -19.92 70.57
N VAL A 124 -39.58 -19.97 69.23
CA VAL A 124 -38.51 -20.61 68.43
C VAL A 124 -37.78 -19.57 67.58
N PRO A 125 -36.42 -19.54 67.57
CA PRO A 125 -35.64 -18.58 66.81
C PRO A 125 -35.49 -19.04 65.34
N GLY A 126 -36.61 -19.26 64.65
CA GLY A 126 -36.67 -19.82 63.30
C GLY A 126 -38.10 -19.94 62.79
N LEU A 127 -38.29 -20.48 61.58
CA LEU A 127 -39.64 -20.64 61.02
C LEU A 127 -40.35 -21.83 61.66
N ALA A 128 -41.46 -21.58 62.34
CA ALA A 128 -42.38 -22.62 62.81
C ALA A 128 -43.27 -23.09 61.65
N VAL A 129 -43.34 -24.41 61.42
CA VAL A 129 -43.99 -24.98 60.24
C VAL A 129 -44.95 -26.09 60.63
N GLN A 130 -46.20 -26.01 60.14
CA GLN A 130 -47.21 -27.05 60.30
C GLN A 130 -47.50 -27.71 58.96
N ARG A 131 -47.27 -29.03 58.87
CA ARG A 131 -47.83 -29.83 57.78
C ARG A 131 -49.32 -30.01 58.03
N GLN A 132 -50.14 -29.69 57.04
CA GLN A 132 -51.56 -30.03 57.01
C GLN A 132 -51.79 -30.86 55.75
N GLY A 133 -51.12 -32.02 55.68
CA GLY A 133 -51.09 -32.90 54.52
C GLY A 133 -52.47 -33.28 54.01
N SER A 134 -53.40 -33.64 54.90
CA SER A 134 -54.77 -34.03 54.52
C SER A 134 -55.56 -32.87 53.87
N ASN A 135 -55.24 -31.63 54.23
CA ASN A 135 -55.80 -30.41 53.62
C ASN A 135 -54.96 -29.90 52.43
N LYS A 136 -53.84 -30.56 52.13
CA LYS A 136 -52.80 -30.13 51.17
C LYS A 136 -52.29 -28.70 51.39
N LYS A 137 -52.09 -28.34 52.67
CA LYS A 137 -51.47 -27.07 53.06
C LYS A 137 -50.16 -27.27 53.81
N LEU A 138 -49.28 -26.30 53.68
CA LEU A 138 -48.14 -26.11 54.57
C LEU A 138 -48.27 -24.69 55.17
N ARG A 139 -48.46 -24.60 56.48
CA ARG A 139 -48.50 -23.33 57.22
C ARG A 139 -47.08 -22.98 57.64
N VAL A 140 -46.64 -21.76 57.37
CA VAL A 140 -45.36 -21.22 57.82
C VAL A 140 -45.63 -20.00 58.69
N ARG A 141 -44.93 -19.91 59.81
CA ARG A 141 -44.99 -18.80 60.77
C ARG A 141 -43.59 -18.26 61.05
N LEU A 142 -43.48 -16.94 61.00
CA LEU A 142 -42.49 -16.15 61.72
C LEU A 142 -43.14 -15.67 63.03
N HIS A 143 -42.49 -15.89 64.17
CA HIS A 143 -42.97 -15.42 65.47
C HIS A 143 -42.38 -14.04 65.77
N GLY A 144 -43.11 -13.20 66.50
CA GLY A 144 -42.59 -11.92 66.97
C GLY A 144 -41.30 -12.07 67.80
N SER A 145 -40.40 -11.09 67.68
CA SER A 145 -39.09 -11.17 68.33
C SER A 145 -39.23 -11.30 69.85
N HIS A 146 -38.42 -12.18 70.44
CA HIS A 146 -38.60 -12.65 71.82
C HIS A 146 -38.24 -11.61 72.90
N THR A 147 -37.89 -10.38 72.50
CA THR A 147 -37.58 -9.27 73.40
C THR A 147 -38.52 -8.08 73.18
N GLU A 148 -39.26 -7.67 74.22
CA GLU A 148 -40.14 -6.48 74.25
C GLU A 148 -39.38 -5.13 74.12
N ALA A 149 -38.13 -5.14 73.65
CA ALA A 149 -37.32 -3.93 73.49
C ALA A 149 -37.82 -3.09 72.31
N SER A 150 -38.03 -1.79 72.56
CA SER A 150 -38.56 -0.86 71.56
C SER A 150 -37.65 -0.75 70.33
N GLY A 151 -38.20 -1.07 69.16
CA GLY A 151 -37.48 -1.05 67.88
C GLY A 151 -36.80 -2.37 67.50
N THR A 152 -37.02 -3.46 68.22
CA THR A 152 -36.63 -4.82 67.76
C THR A 152 -37.41 -5.18 66.51
N LYS A 153 -36.72 -5.66 65.47
CA LYS A 153 -37.30 -6.15 64.21
C LYS A 153 -36.57 -7.43 63.81
N GLU A 154 -37.27 -8.33 63.12
CA GLU A 154 -36.69 -9.53 62.52
C GLU A 154 -37.27 -9.71 61.11
N HIS A 155 -36.40 -9.98 60.15
CA HIS A 155 -36.75 -10.11 58.74
C HIS A 155 -36.24 -11.42 58.17
N ILE A 156 -37.07 -12.07 57.35
CA ILE A 156 -36.69 -13.28 56.62
C ILE A 156 -37.20 -13.26 55.18
N GLN A 157 -36.34 -13.70 54.26
CA GLN A 157 -36.68 -13.94 52.87
C GLN A 157 -36.39 -15.41 52.53
N GLY A 158 -37.31 -16.06 51.82
CA GLY A 158 -37.12 -17.46 51.41
C GLY A 158 -38.14 -17.95 50.40
N TYR A 159 -38.12 -19.26 50.18
CA TYR A 159 -39.10 -19.95 49.33
C TYR A 159 -39.28 -21.43 49.68
N ILE A 160 -40.46 -21.95 49.36
CA ILE A 160 -40.84 -23.35 49.52
C ILE A 160 -40.88 -24.02 48.15
N GLU A 161 -40.23 -25.19 48.04
CA GLU A 161 -40.27 -26.08 46.87
C GLU A 161 -40.88 -27.43 47.25
N PHE A 162 -41.43 -28.13 46.25
CA PHE A 162 -42.11 -29.41 46.39
C PHE A 162 -41.57 -30.46 45.40
N ILE A 163 -41.60 -31.72 45.81
CA ILE A 163 -41.45 -32.90 44.93
C ILE A 163 -42.81 -33.58 44.80
N ASN A 164 -43.17 -34.00 43.58
CA ASN A 164 -44.44 -34.63 43.20
C ASN A 164 -45.70 -33.77 43.49
N ALA A 165 -45.53 -32.47 43.74
CA ALA A 165 -46.61 -31.51 43.84
C ALA A 165 -46.22 -30.15 43.23
N SER A 166 -47.24 -29.37 42.86
CA SER A 166 -47.13 -27.98 42.44
C SER A 166 -47.74 -27.03 43.46
N VAL A 167 -47.23 -25.80 43.52
CA VAL A 167 -47.82 -24.72 44.32
C VAL A 167 -49.06 -24.20 43.59
N LEU A 168 -50.19 -24.13 44.29
CA LEU A 168 -51.47 -23.69 43.74
C LEU A 168 -51.78 -22.23 44.11
N THR A 169 -51.77 -21.92 45.41
CA THR A 169 -52.08 -20.59 45.96
C THR A 169 -51.34 -20.37 47.28
N GLN A 170 -51.10 -19.09 47.61
CA GLN A 170 -50.75 -18.65 48.96
C GLN A 170 -51.92 -17.84 49.55
N GLU A 171 -52.06 -17.84 50.88
CA GLU A 171 -53.06 -17.06 51.60
C GLU A 171 -52.53 -16.69 53.00
N SER A 172 -52.87 -15.48 53.47
CA SER A 172 -52.51 -15.00 54.81
C SER A 172 -53.36 -15.67 55.89
N ASP A 173 -52.75 -16.01 57.02
CA ASP A 173 -53.42 -16.63 58.17
C ASP A 173 -54.18 -15.59 58.99
N ASN A 174 -55.42 -15.32 58.59
CA ASN A 174 -56.32 -14.34 59.21
C ASN A 174 -56.86 -14.79 60.60
N SER A 175 -56.12 -15.63 61.34
CA SER A 175 -56.46 -16.07 62.68
C SER A 175 -55.73 -15.22 63.74
N GLY A 176 -56.46 -14.55 64.63
CA GLY A 176 -55.86 -13.75 65.71
C GLY A 176 -54.85 -12.71 65.21
N ASN A 177 -53.67 -12.67 65.84
CA ASN A 177 -52.56 -11.76 65.51
C ASN A 177 -51.50 -12.43 64.60
N ASN A 178 -51.92 -13.37 63.72
CA ASN A 178 -51.01 -14.17 62.87
C ASN A 178 -50.96 -13.67 61.40
N LYS A 179 -51.43 -12.45 61.12
CA LYS A 179 -51.97 -12.05 59.81
C LYS A 179 -51.12 -11.00 59.09
N LEU A 180 -50.31 -11.48 58.13
CA LEU A 180 -49.51 -10.67 57.19
C LEU A 180 -50.09 -9.29 56.86
N GLU A 181 -49.27 -8.26 56.95
CA GLU A 181 -49.60 -6.90 56.55
C GLU A 181 -49.26 -6.66 55.06
N ASN A 182 -50.29 -6.36 54.26
CA ASN A 182 -50.24 -6.09 52.81
C ASN A 182 -49.68 -7.20 51.88
N PRO A 183 -49.93 -8.50 52.13
CA PRO A 183 -49.23 -9.69 51.57
C PRO A 183 -49.14 -9.89 50.04
N PHE A 184 -49.75 -9.01 49.24
CA PHE A 184 -49.86 -9.16 47.78
C PHE A 184 -49.76 -7.81 47.03
N ASP A 185 -49.19 -6.76 47.64
CA ASP A 185 -49.05 -5.44 47.00
C ASP A 185 -47.80 -5.30 46.12
N ASN A 186 -46.94 -6.34 46.09
CA ASN A 186 -45.65 -6.44 45.40
C ASN A 186 -44.51 -5.57 45.96
N ILE A 187 -44.69 -4.93 47.12
CA ILE A 187 -43.65 -4.13 47.79
C ILE A 187 -42.80 -5.03 48.69
N LYS A 188 -41.48 -4.98 48.52
CA LYS A 188 -40.50 -5.83 49.22
C LYS A 188 -39.53 -4.95 49.99
N GLU A 189 -40.04 -4.36 51.05
CA GLU A 189 -39.34 -3.43 51.93
C GLU A 189 -39.26 -4.00 53.35
N LYS A 190 -38.41 -3.43 54.21
CA LYS A 190 -38.06 -4.01 55.53
C LYS A 190 -38.75 -3.31 56.68
N GLU A 191 -39.99 -2.88 56.49
CA GLU A 191 -40.84 -2.35 57.56
C GLU A 191 -41.93 -3.35 57.96
N PRO A 192 -42.37 -3.37 59.22
CA PRO A 192 -43.28 -4.39 59.77
C PRO A 192 -44.74 -4.23 59.36
N THR A 193 -44.98 -3.76 58.15
CA THR A 193 -46.31 -3.61 57.55
C THR A 193 -46.27 -3.85 56.02
N GLN A 194 -45.25 -4.55 55.53
CA GLN A 194 -44.93 -4.73 54.10
C GLN A 194 -44.42 -6.15 53.85
N ASP A 195 -45.21 -7.13 54.26
CA ASP A 195 -44.99 -8.54 53.93
C ASP A 195 -45.48 -8.81 52.51
N GLU A 196 -44.88 -9.78 51.84
CA GLU A 196 -45.22 -10.09 50.45
C GLU A 196 -44.95 -11.56 50.14
N VAL A 197 -45.99 -12.26 49.69
CA VAL A 197 -45.99 -13.71 49.42
C VAL A 197 -46.51 -13.99 48.01
N TRP A 198 -45.65 -14.55 47.15
CA TRP A 198 -45.96 -14.72 45.72
C TRP A 198 -45.44 -16.03 45.15
N ILE A 199 -46.06 -16.49 44.06
CA ILE A 199 -45.66 -17.71 43.36
C ILE A 199 -44.70 -17.35 42.22
N SER A 200 -43.56 -18.02 42.14
CA SER A 200 -42.60 -17.94 41.01
C SER A 200 -42.04 -19.32 40.72
N ASP A 201 -41.99 -19.73 39.46
CA ASP A 201 -41.32 -20.97 39.01
C ASP A 201 -41.69 -22.25 39.80
N ASN A 202 -42.99 -22.40 40.12
CA ASN A 202 -43.55 -23.47 40.97
C ASN A 202 -43.02 -23.46 42.43
N LYS A 203 -42.59 -22.30 42.93
CA LYS A 203 -42.15 -22.06 44.31
C LYS A 203 -43.08 -21.08 45.00
N SER A 204 -43.31 -21.29 46.29
CA SER A 204 -44.02 -20.36 47.18
C SER A 204 -42.97 -19.44 47.81
N MET A 205 -42.84 -18.21 47.31
CA MET A 205 -41.86 -17.23 47.76
C MET A 205 -42.45 -16.42 48.92
N PHE A 206 -41.60 -16.00 49.85
CA PHE A 206 -42.00 -15.14 50.97
C PHE A 206 -40.94 -14.11 51.35
N TRP A 207 -41.42 -12.96 51.79
CA TRP A 207 -40.68 -11.83 52.34
C TRP A 207 -41.48 -11.33 53.54
N LEU A 208 -40.99 -11.56 54.76
CA LEU A 208 -41.71 -11.26 56.01
C LEU A 208 -40.87 -10.36 56.92
N THR A 209 -41.50 -9.46 57.68
CA THR A 209 -40.80 -8.59 58.65
C THR A 209 -41.62 -8.35 59.92
N VAL A 210 -41.30 -9.02 61.03
CA VAL A 210 -42.01 -8.85 62.32
C VAL A 210 -41.40 -7.79 63.24
N THR A 211 -42.19 -7.38 64.23
CA THR A 211 -41.74 -6.75 65.48
C THR A 211 -42.08 -7.63 66.68
N THR A 212 -43.32 -7.56 67.16
CA THR A 212 -43.85 -8.29 68.32
C THR A 212 -45.22 -8.93 68.04
N GLN A 213 -45.58 -9.07 66.77
CA GLN A 213 -46.74 -9.84 66.30
C GLN A 213 -46.24 -10.99 65.43
N ASP A 214 -47.09 -11.99 65.18
CA ASP A 214 -46.74 -13.18 64.40
C ASP A 214 -47.19 -13.02 62.95
N ASP A 215 -46.35 -13.48 62.02
CA ASP A 215 -46.66 -13.47 60.60
C ASP A 215 -46.77 -14.89 60.08
N SER A 216 -47.98 -15.28 59.68
CA SER A 216 -48.27 -16.63 59.20
C SER A 216 -48.99 -16.63 57.85
N PHE A 217 -48.64 -17.59 57.02
CA PHE A 217 -49.29 -17.85 55.73
C PHE A 217 -49.40 -19.35 55.45
N TYR A 218 -50.33 -19.72 54.59
CA TYR A 218 -50.46 -21.08 54.07
C TYR A 218 -50.00 -21.13 52.62
N THR A 219 -49.28 -22.19 52.29
CA THR A 219 -49.01 -22.62 50.90
C THR A 219 -49.91 -23.81 50.60
N ASN A 220 -50.83 -23.66 49.65
CA ASN A 220 -51.68 -24.73 49.14
C ASN A 220 -50.97 -25.42 47.98
N TYR A 221 -50.96 -26.75 47.96
CA TYR A 221 -50.29 -27.53 46.91
C TYR A 221 -51.20 -28.59 46.29
N GLY A 222 -50.89 -28.98 45.05
CA GLY A 222 -51.60 -30.01 44.30
C GLY A 222 -50.66 -31.11 43.87
N ASN A 223 -50.99 -32.38 44.18
CA ASN A 223 -50.21 -33.53 43.70
C ASN A 223 -50.20 -33.50 42.16
N VAL A 224 -49.02 -33.66 41.57
CA VAL A 224 -48.88 -33.97 40.15
C VAL A 224 -49.15 -35.47 39.97
N ASN A 225 -49.79 -35.88 38.87
CA ASN A 225 -50.14 -37.28 38.66
C ASN A 225 -48.89 -38.18 38.69
N ILE A 226 -48.98 -39.26 39.46
CA ILE A 226 -47.88 -40.22 39.70
C ILE A 226 -48.17 -41.48 38.88
N CYS A 227 -47.14 -42.06 38.26
CA CYS A 227 -47.16 -43.30 37.47
C CYS A 227 -48.02 -43.26 36.18
N THR A 228 -47.46 -42.73 35.08
CA THR A 228 -47.88 -43.07 33.70
C THR A 228 -46.90 -43.98 32.97
N ASN A 229 -45.66 -44.11 33.46
CA ASN A 229 -44.70 -45.09 32.97
C ASN A 229 -45.03 -46.42 33.65
N LYS A 230 -45.23 -47.49 32.86
CA LYS A 230 -45.07 -48.86 33.36
C LYS A 230 -43.58 -49.21 33.29
N PRO A 231 -43.08 -50.23 34.02
CA PRO A 231 -41.76 -50.79 33.75
C PRO A 231 -41.64 -51.22 32.30
N LYS A 232 -40.48 -50.98 31.66
CA LYS A 232 -40.22 -51.26 30.21
C LYS A 232 -40.82 -52.60 29.77
N CYS A 233 -40.51 -53.69 30.49
CA CYS A 233 -41.00 -55.06 30.23
C CYS A 233 -42.51 -55.31 30.41
N SER A 234 -43.32 -54.26 30.54
CA SER A 234 -44.78 -54.33 30.56
C SER A 234 -45.45 -53.14 29.85
N ASP A 235 -44.69 -52.21 29.28
CA ASP A 235 -45.21 -50.96 28.71
C ASP A 235 -45.79 -51.14 27.28
N SER A 236 -45.40 -52.23 26.59
CA SER A 236 -45.69 -52.58 25.19
C SER A 236 -45.08 -51.68 24.11
N ILE A 237 -44.01 -50.98 24.44
CA ILE A 237 -43.02 -50.38 23.53
C ILE A 237 -41.96 -51.46 23.20
N ASP A 238 -41.02 -51.14 22.32
CA ASP A 238 -39.79 -51.89 22.01
C ASP A 238 -38.71 -50.90 22.41
N ASN A 239 -38.18 -51.05 23.63
CA ASN A 239 -37.39 -50.02 24.29
C ASN A 239 -35.90 -50.15 23.96
N ASP A 240 -35.39 -51.37 23.74
CA ASP A 240 -33.99 -51.59 23.31
C ASP A 240 -33.77 -51.55 21.79
N GLY A 241 -34.86 -51.67 21.00
CA GLY A 241 -34.85 -51.56 19.54
C GLY A 241 -34.48 -52.84 18.81
N ASP A 242 -34.47 -54.01 19.47
CA ASP A 242 -34.17 -55.29 18.81
C ASP A 242 -35.36 -55.89 18.03
N GLY A 243 -36.58 -55.34 18.22
CA GLY A 243 -37.80 -55.77 17.53
C GLY A 243 -38.71 -56.70 18.33
N LYS A 244 -38.38 -56.99 19.59
CA LYS A 244 -39.24 -57.71 20.55
C LYS A 244 -39.78 -56.73 21.61
N LYS A 245 -40.64 -57.22 22.50
CA LYS A 245 -41.41 -56.43 23.49
C LYS A 245 -41.89 -57.28 24.65
N ASP A 246 -41.92 -56.75 25.87
CA ASP A 246 -42.58 -57.37 27.02
C ASP A 246 -42.16 -58.88 27.14
N ILE A 247 -43.12 -59.79 27.31
CA ILE A 247 -42.97 -61.26 27.35
C ILE A 247 -42.41 -61.92 26.07
N GLN A 248 -42.13 -61.17 25.01
CA GLN A 248 -41.44 -61.70 23.82
C GLN A 248 -39.94 -61.43 23.87
N ASP A 249 -39.46 -60.50 24.70
CA ASP A 249 -38.06 -60.15 24.81
C ASP A 249 -37.29 -61.03 25.84
N PRO A 250 -36.14 -61.64 25.46
CA PRO A 250 -35.19 -62.24 26.39
C PRO A 250 -34.80 -61.42 27.62
N ALA A 251 -34.63 -60.09 27.56
CA ALA A 251 -34.17 -59.34 28.74
C ALA A 251 -35.25 -59.23 29.82
N CYS A 252 -36.53 -59.26 29.42
CA CYS A 252 -37.68 -59.39 30.31
C CYS A 252 -37.83 -60.78 30.97
N HIS A 253 -36.96 -61.74 30.64
CA HIS A 253 -36.94 -63.09 31.20
C HIS A 253 -35.69 -63.32 32.06
N THR A 254 -35.91 -63.74 33.30
CA THR A 254 -34.84 -64.00 34.31
C THR A 254 -33.87 -65.14 33.96
N ASP A 255 -34.12 -65.88 32.87
CA ASP A 255 -33.22 -66.89 32.29
C ASP A 255 -32.78 -66.57 30.85
N GLY A 256 -33.11 -65.40 30.32
CA GLY A 256 -32.81 -64.99 28.95
C GLY A 256 -33.59 -65.75 27.86
N ASN A 257 -34.68 -66.44 28.19
CA ASN A 257 -35.41 -67.29 27.24
C ASN A 257 -36.92 -66.95 27.18
N PRO A 258 -37.40 -66.23 26.15
CA PRO A 258 -38.80 -65.82 26.03
C PRO A 258 -39.77 -67.00 25.82
N ASN A 259 -39.26 -68.20 25.49
CA ASN A 259 -40.08 -69.41 25.42
C ASN A 259 -40.40 -69.99 26.82
N ASN A 260 -39.73 -69.54 27.88
CA ASN A 260 -40.01 -69.94 29.25
C ASN A 260 -40.93 -68.89 29.91
N THR A 261 -42.25 -69.06 29.77
CA THR A 261 -43.23 -68.13 30.36
C THR A 261 -43.18 -68.00 31.88
N ASN A 262 -42.43 -68.88 32.57
CA ASN A 262 -42.26 -68.83 34.03
C ASN A 262 -41.04 -67.99 34.49
N SER A 263 -40.16 -67.58 33.56
CA SER A 263 -39.03 -66.69 33.87
C SER A 263 -39.31 -65.21 33.59
N TYR A 264 -40.39 -64.90 32.86
CA TYR A 264 -40.87 -63.55 32.61
C TYR A 264 -41.10 -62.77 33.91
N ASN A 265 -40.63 -61.53 33.97
CA ASN A 265 -40.87 -60.63 35.08
C ASN A 265 -41.33 -59.25 34.57
N PRO A 266 -42.63 -58.90 34.68
CA PRO A 266 -43.18 -57.63 34.18
C PRO A 266 -42.71 -56.41 35.01
N ASP A 267 -42.14 -56.62 36.20
CA ASP A 267 -41.63 -55.54 37.06
C ASP A 267 -40.19 -55.13 36.69
N ILE A 268 -39.61 -55.67 35.59
CA ILE A 268 -38.30 -55.25 35.06
C ILE A 268 -38.45 -53.91 34.33
N ASP A 269 -37.71 -52.91 34.83
CA ASP A 269 -37.67 -51.55 34.27
C ASP A 269 -36.55 -51.35 33.24
N SER A 270 -35.99 -52.44 32.70
CA SER A 270 -35.04 -52.41 31.57
C SER A 270 -35.07 -53.66 30.68
N GLU A 271 -35.66 -53.50 29.49
CA GLU A 271 -35.14 -54.14 28.28
C GLU A 271 -33.68 -53.65 28.07
N ASN A 272 -32.80 -54.46 27.46
CA ASN A 272 -31.35 -54.28 27.53
C ASN A 272 -30.83 -53.36 26.42
N GLU A 273 -30.71 -52.06 26.68
CA GLU A 273 -30.32 -51.09 25.65
C GLU A 273 -28.87 -51.29 25.16
N LYS A 274 -28.58 -50.80 23.94
CA LYS A 274 -27.20 -50.83 23.40
C LYS A 274 -26.34 -49.72 24.03
N PRO A 275 -25.04 -49.99 24.30
CA PRO A 275 -24.12 -48.93 24.65
C PRO A 275 -23.90 -47.92 23.50
N VAL A 276 -23.70 -46.65 23.86
CA VAL A 276 -23.48 -45.55 22.92
C VAL A 276 -22.02 -45.08 22.97
N ILE A 277 -21.30 -45.28 21.86
CA ILE A 277 -19.91 -44.82 21.69
C ILE A 277 -19.89 -43.36 21.18
N THR A 278 -19.12 -42.49 21.84
CA THR A 278 -18.89 -41.10 21.43
C THR A 278 -17.40 -40.88 21.14
N LEU A 279 -17.05 -40.46 19.92
CA LEU A 279 -15.66 -40.13 19.58
C LEU A 279 -15.19 -38.87 20.30
N LEU A 280 -13.98 -38.92 20.86
CA LEU A 280 -13.28 -37.73 21.36
C LEU A 280 -12.55 -37.04 20.19
N GLY A 281 -12.56 -35.72 20.16
CA GLY A 281 -11.92 -34.92 19.11
C GLY A 281 -12.53 -35.11 17.70
N ASN A 282 -11.92 -34.46 16.71
CA ASN A 282 -12.52 -34.30 15.38
C ASN A 282 -12.74 -35.64 14.64
N ASN A 283 -13.76 -35.66 13.78
CA ASN A 283 -13.97 -36.70 12.77
C ASN A 283 -14.49 -36.03 11.48
N PRO A 284 -13.75 -36.06 10.35
CA PRO A 284 -12.41 -36.63 10.20
C PRO A 284 -11.32 -35.86 10.97
N ILE A 285 -10.19 -36.53 11.24
CA ILE A 285 -8.93 -35.86 11.59
C ILE A 285 -8.11 -35.66 10.31
N GLU A 286 -7.46 -34.51 10.17
CA GLU A 286 -6.51 -34.25 9.09
C GLU A 286 -5.09 -34.11 9.64
N ILE A 287 -4.11 -34.76 9.01
CA ILE A 287 -2.68 -34.68 9.35
C ILE A 287 -1.82 -34.61 8.07
N LEU A 288 -0.60 -34.08 8.18
CA LEU A 288 0.37 -34.09 7.08
C LEU A 288 1.14 -35.42 7.04
N GLN A 289 1.53 -35.85 5.85
CA GLN A 289 2.38 -37.03 5.63
C GLN A 289 3.65 -37.00 6.50
N GLY A 290 3.97 -38.10 7.16
CA GLY A 290 5.12 -38.23 8.07
C GLY A 290 4.91 -37.60 9.47
N SER A 291 3.75 -37.00 9.74
CA SER A 291 3.42 -36.52 11.09
C SER A 291 3.26 -37.69 12.07
N ASN A 292 3.54 -37.43 13.35
CA ASN A 292 3.08 -38.30 14.43
C ASN A 292 1.56 -38.24 14.52
N PHE A 293 0.90 -39.39 14.67
CA PHE A 293 -0.53 -39.50 14.93
C PHE A 293 -0.77 -40.22 16.25
N THR A 294 -1.62 -39.64 17.08
CA THR A 294 -2.17 -40.25 18.29
C THR A 294 -3.68 -40.14 18.19
N ASP A 295 -4.40 -41.26 18.33
CA ASP A 295 -5.86 -41.25 18.38
C ASP A 295 -6.34 -40.57 19.68
N PRO A 296 -7.23 -39.56 19.63
CA PRO A 296 -7.87 -39.02 20.82
C PRO A 296 -8.79 -40.00 21.56
N GLY A 297 -9.15 -41.13 20.93
CA GLY A 297 -9.97 -42.18 21.52
C GLY A 297 -11.47 -41.88 21.51
N ALA A 298 -12.22 -42.60 22.33
CA ALA A 298 -13.67 -42.49 22.45
C ALA A 298 -14.09 -42.73 23.90
N THR A 299 -15.29 -42.29 24.27
CA THR A 299 -16.01 -42.73 25.46
C THR A 299 -17.17 -43.65 25.08
N ALA A 300 -17.66 -44.44 26.02
CA ALA A 300 -18.85 -45.26 25.86
C ALA A 300 -19.68 -45.25 27.13
N ASN A 301 -20.96 -44.90 27.01
CA ASN A 301 -21.90 -44.97 28.11
C ASN A 301 -23.05 -45.90 27.75
N ASP A 302 -23.56 -46.60 28.75
CA ASP A 302 -24.59 -47.61 28.66
C ASP A 302 -25.70 -47.27 29.67
N PRO A 303 -27.00 -47.41 29.33
CA PRO A 303 -28.08 -47.04 30.24
C PRO A 303 -28.14 -47.89 31.51
N GLU A 304 -27.75 -49.16 31.43
CA GLU A 304 -27.77 -50.10 32.55
C GLU A 304 -26.40 -50.25 33.24
N ASP A 305 -25.30 -50.24 32.48
CA ASP A 305 -23.92 -50.42 32.99
C ASP A 305 -23.21 -49.11 33.38
N GLY A 306 -23.66 -47.95 32.88
CA GLY A 306 -23.00 -46.64 33.06
C GLY A 306 -21.77 -46.44 32.15
N ASP A 307 -20.69 -45.85 32.68
CA ASP A 307 -19.46 -45.61 31.90
C ASP A 307 -18.66 -46.90 31.68
N ILE A 308 -18.70 -47.41 30.45
CA ILE A 308 -17.97 -48.59 30.01
C ILE A 308 -16.82 -48.26 29.05
N THR A 309 -16.35 -47.00 29.04
CA THR A 309 -15.24 -46.52 28.19
C THR A 309 -14.01 -47.43 28.24
N TYR A 310 -13.70 -48.00 29.41
CA TYR A 310 -12.56 -48.90 29.60
C TYR A 310 -12.69 -50.25 28.86
N LYS A 311 -13.88 -50.64 28.41
CA LYS A 311 -14.13 -51.85 27.60
C LYS A 311 -13.96 -51.62 26.09
N ILE A 312 -13.78 -50.37 25.62
CA ILE A 312 -13.72 -50.06 24.18
C ILE A 312 -12.54 -50.76 23.52
N THR A 313 -12.84 -51.47 22.44
CA THR A 313 -11.84 -52.07 21.54
C THR A 313 -11.73 -51.23 20.27
N VAL A 314 -10.49 -50.99 19.81
CA VAL A 314 -10.22 -50.20 18.60
C VAL A 314 -9.51 -51.07 17.57
N SER A 315 -9.94 -50.97 16.32
CA SER A 315 -9.42 -51.74 15.18
C SER A 315 -9.14 -50.82 13.99
N GLY A 316 -8.26 -51.24 13.09
CA GLY A 316 -7.74 -50.41 11.99
C GLY A 316 -6.32 -49.89 12.26
N PHE A 317 -5.74 -49.19 11.28
CA PHE A 317 -4.37 -48.65 11.36
C PHE A 317 -4.21 -47.44 10.44
N VAL A 318 -3.45 -46.42 10.89
CA VAL A 318 -3.18 -45.19 10.14
C VAL A 318 -1.71 -45.17 9.72
N ASN A 319 -1.43 -45.32 8.42
CA ASN A 319 -0.07 -45.17 7.90
C ASN A 319 0.23 -43.72 7.53
N THR A 320 0.76 -42.94 8.48
CA THR A 320 1.05 -41.52 8.25
C THR A 320 2.12 -41.27 7.17
N SER A 321 2.91 -42.27 6.79
CA SER A 321 3.92 -42.15 5.73
C SER A 321 3.34 -42.16 4.31
N VAL A 322 2.07 -42.57 4.13
CA VAL A 322 1.43 -42.70 2.81
C VAL A 322 0.15 -41.84 2.77
N PRO A 323 0.02 -40.87 1.84
CA PRO A 323 -1.18 -40.05 1.71
C PRO A 323 -2.41 -40.90 1.36
N GLY A 324 -3.55 -40.58 1.98
CA GLY A 324 -4.79 -41.35 1.83
C GLY A 324 -5.77 -41.14 2.98
N GLN A 325 -6.86 -41.91 2.95
CA GLN A 325 -7.83 -41.98 4.04
C GLN A 325 -7.69 -43.33 4.76
N TYR A 326 -7.69 -43.29 6.09
CA TYR A 326 -7.59 -44.45 6.97
C TYR A 326 -8.75 -44.46 7.94
N THR A 327 -9.27 -45.64 8.27
CA THR A 327 -10.40 -45.80 9.19
C THR A 327 -9.97 -46.51 10.46
N LEU A 328 -10.39 -45.97 11.61
CA LEU A 328 -10.40 -46.66 12.89
C LEU A 328 -11.85 -46.99 13.26
N THR A 329 -12.11 -48.21 13.73
CA THR A 329 -13.45 -48.67 14.14
C THR A 329 -13.42 -49.03 15.62
N TYR A 330 -14.34 -48.44 16.38
CA TYR A 330 -14.51 -48.58 17.82
C TYR A 330 -15.72 -49.47 18.09
N ASN A 331 -15.54 -50.48 18.94
CA ASN A 331 -16.60 -51.41 19.34
C ASN A 331 -16.55 -51.61 20.86
N VAL A 332 -17.70 -51.76 21.48
CA VAL A 332 -17.84 -52.09 22.91
C VAL A 332 -19.07 -52.97 23.11
N ALA A 333 -19.10 -53.72 24.21
CA ALA A 333 -20.27 -54.44 24.69
C ALA A 333 -20.48 -54.17 26.19
N ASP A 334 -21.73 -54.28 26.62
CA ASP A 334 -22.20 -54.10 28.00
C ASP A 334 -21.74 -55.24 28.95
N SER A 335 -22.45 -55.50 30.05
CA SER A 335 -22.21 -56.64 30.94
C SER A 335 -23.00 -57.90 30.57
N LYS A 336 -24.05 -57.79 29.76
CA LYS A 336 -24.94 -58.90 29.37
C LYS A 336 -24.55 -59.54 28.03
N GLY A 337 -23.69 -58.89 27.26
CA GLY A 337 -23.13 -59.31 25.97
C GLY A 337 -23.65 -58.55 24.73
N LEU A 338 -24.49 -57.51 24.88
CA LEU A 338 -25.00 -56.73 23.77
C LEU A 338 -23.95 -55.73 23.27
N ALA A 339 -23.80 -55.63 21.95
CA ALA A 339 -22.80 -54.78 21.31
C ALA A 339 -23.38 -53.42 20.86
N ALA A 340 -22.59 -52.37 21.08
CA ALA A 340 -22.83 -51.05 20.50
C ALA A 340 -22.75 -51.09 18.96
N ASP A 341 -23.48 -50.19 18.29
CA ASP A 341 -23.34 -50.02 16.85
C ASP A 341 -21.94 -49.45 16.50
N PRO A 342 -21.15 -50.09 15.60
CA PRO A 342 -19.74 -49.74 15.41
C PRO A 342 -19.50 -48.32 14.88
N VAL A 343 -18.84 -47.48 15.69
CA VAL A 343 -18.51 -46.10 15.33
C VAL A 343 -17.15 -46.05 14.61
N GLN A 344 -17.03 -45.20 13.58
CA GLN A 344 -15.83 -45.08 12.75
C GLN A 344 -15.25 -43.66 12.78
N ARG A 345 -13.93 -43.55 12.97
CA ARG A 345 -13.15 -42.33 12.76
C ARG A 345 -12.36 -42.42 11.45
N THR A 346 -12.48 -41.40 10.62
CA THR A 346 -11.66 -41.23 9.41
C THR A 346 -10.45 -40.33 9.72
N VAL A 347 -9.26 -40.76 9.31
CA VAL A 347 -8.02 -39.98 9.38
C VAL A 347 -7.48 -39.75 7.98
N ILE A 348 -7.36 -38.49 7.59
CA ILE A 348 -6.93 -38.05 6.27
C ILE A 348 -5.46 -37.64 6.35
N VAL A 349 -4.58 -38.45 5.78
CA VAL A 349 -3.16 -38.14 5.60
C VAL A 349 -3.02 -37.33 4.31
N LYS A 350 -2.86 -36.01 4.44
CA LYS A 350 -2.60 -35.10 3.32
C LYS A 350 -1.13 -35.20 2.92
N GLN A 351 -0.89 -35.35 1.61
CA GLN A 351 0.46 -35.32 1.06
C GLN A 351 1.14 -33.99 1.41
N ILE A 352 2.39 -34.03 1.86
CA ILE A 352 3.23 -32.83 1.86
C ILE A 352 3.56 -32.52 0.40
N SER A 353 2.92 -31.49 -0.14
CA SER A 353 3.48 -30.80 -1.30
C SER A 353 4.79 -30.17 -0.85
N ASN A 354 5.92 -30.72 -1.32
CA ASN A 354 7.20 -30.01 -1.23
C ASN A 354 7.00 -28.58 -1.76
N PRO A 355 7.56 -27.55 -1.12
CA PRO A 355 7.46 -26.19 -1.62
C PRO A 355 7.92 -26.16 -3.07
N VAL A 356 7.09 -25.58 -3.94
CA VAL A 356 7.43 -25.40 -5.35
C VAL A 356 8.70 -24.57 -5.38
N ASN A 357 9.74 -25.10 -6.02
CA ASN A 357 11.02 -24.44 -6.09
C ASN A 357 10.99 -23.37 -7.19
N HIS A 358 11.15 -22.11 -6.83
CA HIS A 358 11.07 -21.00 -7.76
C HIS A 358 12.40 -20.77 -8.49
N LYS A 359 12.38 -19.98 -9.57
CA LYS A 359 13.60 -19.49 -10.20
C LYS A 359 14.07 -18.21 -9.49
N PRO A 360 15.37 -18.03 -9.24
CA PRO A 360 15.90 -16.75 -8.82
C PRO A 360 15.63 -15.64 -9.84
N THR A 361 15.35 -14.43 -9.35
CA THR A 361 15.14 -13.23 -10.16
C THR A 361 16.40 -12.36 -10.15
N ILE A 362 16.98 -12.10 -11.33
CA ILE A 362 18.15 -11.23 -11.49
C ILE A 362 17.69 -9.80 -11.85
N THR A 363 18.23 -8.80 -11.17
CA THR A 363 18.01 -7.37 -11.45
C THR A 363 19.33 -6.70 -11.81
N LEU A 364 19.43 -6.09 -13.00
CA LEU A 364 20.63 -5.34 -13.39
C LEU A 364 20.76 -4.05 -12.56
N LEU A 365 21.97 -3.75 -12.10
CA LEU A 365 22.31 -2.44 -11.55
C LEU A 365 22.69 -1.47 -12.67
N GLY A 366 22.35 -0.19 -12.52
CA GLY A 366 22.64 0.84 -13.53
C GLY A 366 21.86 0.66 -14.85
N ALA A 367 22.21 1.44 -15.86
CA ALA A 367 21.47 1.49 -17.13
C ALA A 367 21.59 0.20 -17.97
N ASN A 368 20.55 -0.07 -18.77
CA ASN A 368 20.59 -1.03 -19.86
C ASN A 368 19.76 -0.49 -21.05
N PRO A 369 20.35 -0.22 -22.23
CA PRO A 369 21.77 -0.35 -22.56
C PRO A 369 22.65 0.69 -21.85
N ILE A 370 23.93 0.36 -21.64
CA ILE A 370 24.97 1.36 -21.32
C ILE A 370 25.56 1.88 -22.62
N THR A 371 25.86 3.18 -22.71
CA THR A 371 26.60 3.77 -23.85
C THR A 371 27.92 4.35 -23.38
N ILE A 372 29.01 4.04 -24.07
CA ILE A 372 30.36 4.60 -23.85
C ILE A 372 31.00 5.04 -25.18
N LEU A 373 32.00 5.91 -25.12
CA LEU A 373 32.85 6.23 -26.28
C LEU A 373 34.02 5.24 -26.39
N GLN A 374 34.45 5.00 -27.62
CA GLN A 374 35.60 4.17 -27.95
C GLN A 374 36.87 4.62 -27.21
N GLY A 375 37.55 3.65 -26.60
CA GLY A 375 38.76 3.85 -25.79
C GLY A 375 38.50 4.26 -24.34
N ASN A 376 37.26 4.54 -23.92
CA ASN A 376 36.94 4.74 -22.51
C ASN A 376 37.02 3.42 -21.73
N SER A 377 37.36 3.50 -20.45
CA SER A 377 37.26 2.37 -19.52
C SER A 377 35.80 1.99 -19.26
N PHE A 378 35.48 0.70 -19.37
CA PHE A 378 34.20 0.16 -18.95
C PHE A 378 34.36 -0.58 -17.61
N ILE A 379 33.45 -0.32 -16.68
CA ILE A 379 33.27 -1.08 -15.44
C ILE A 379 31.80 -1.51 -15.44
N ASP A 380 31.53 -2.79 -15.28
CA ASP A 380 30.16 -3.29 -15.15
C ASP A 380 29.59 -2.90 -13.77
N PRO A 381 28.42 -2.23 -13.69
CA PRO A 381 27.74 -2.01 -12.43
C PRO A 381 27.25 -3.29 -11.74
N GLY A 382 27.23 -4.43 -12.46
CA GLY A 382 26.80 -5.73 -11.94
C GLY A 382 25.28 -5.89 -11.86
N ALA A 383 24.85 -6.86 -11.08
CA ALA A 383 23.44 -7.20 -10.87
C ALA A 383 23.23 -7.70 -9.43
N THR A 384 21.99 -7.67 -8.96
CA THR A 384 21.54 -8.41 -7.77
C THR A 384 20.71 -9.62 -8.16
N ALA A 385 20.62 -10.62 -7.29
CA ALA A 385 19.77 -11.79 -7.49
C ALA A 385 19.07 -12.17 -6.18
N TYR A 386 17.75 -12.28 -6.23
CA TYR A 386 16.93 -12.70 -5.11
C TYR A 386 16.12 -13.94 -5.48
N ASP A 387 16.05 -14.88 -4.57
CA ASP A 387 15.22 -16.07 -4.64
C ASP A 387 14.29 -16.14 -3.41
N ILE A 388 13.08 -16.69 -3.56
CA ILE A 388 12.08 -16.69 -2.48
C ILE A 388 12.31 -17.81 -1.45
N GLU A 389 13.01 -18.88 -1.80
CA GLU A 389 13.44 -19.93 -0.87
C GLU A 389 14.83 -19.65 -0.26
N ASP A 390 15.78 -19.12 -1.04
CA ASP A 390 17.18 -18.89 -0.61
C ASP A 390 17.48 -17.46 -0.10
N GLY A 391 16.65 -16.46 -0.45
CA GLY A 391 16.91 -15.04 -0.14
C GLY A 391 17.88 -14.37 -1.14
N ASP A 392 18.75 -13.49 -0.65
CA ASP A 392 19.76 -12.82 -1.48
C ASP A 392 20.90 -13.79 -1.86
N ILE A 393 20.98 -14.10 -3.15
CA ILE A 393 22.02 -14.96 -3.74
C ILE A 393 22.90 -14.19 -4.73
N THR A 394 22.95 -12.86 -4.64
CA THR A 394 23.77 -11.98 -5.49
C THR A 394 25.23 -12.43 -5.61
N TYR A 395 25.81 -12.95 -4.52
CA TYR A 395 27.19 -13.47 -4.49
C TYR A 395 27.41 -14.73 -5.35
N LYS A 396 26.35 -15.43 -5.77
CA LYS A 396 26.42 -16.60 -6.68
C LYS A 396 26.35 -16.21 -8.17
N ILE A 397 26.11 -14.94 -8.51
CA ILE A 397 25.92 -14.53 -9.91
C ILE A 397 27.19 -14.79 -10.73
N THR A 398 27.01 -15.50 -11.84
CA THR A 398 28.01 -15.68 -12.89
C THR A 398 27.75 -14.69 -14.03
N VAL A 399 28.81 -14.11 -14.58
CA VAL A 399 28.74 -13.17 -15.70
C VAL A 399 29.57 -13.71 -16.86
N SER A 400 29.02 -13.65 -18.07
CA SER A 400 29.64 -14.16 -19.30
C SER A 400 29.51 -13.14 -20.44
N GLY A 401 30.43 -13.21 -21.42
CA GLY A 401 30.58 -12.19 -22.46
C GLY A 401 31.77 -11.26 -22.19
N PHE A 402 32.05 -10.35 -23.13
CA PHE A 402 33.18 -9.42 -23.06
C PHE A 402 32.86 -8.13 -23.84
N VAL A 403 33.33 -6.99 -23.35
CA VAL A 403 33.14 -5.67 -23.97
C VAL A 403 34.47 -5.14 -24.49
N ASN A 404 34.66 -5.14 -25.81
CA ASN A 404 35.86 -4.54 -26.41
C ASN A 404 35.65 -3.03 -26.61
N THR A 405 36.07 -2.21 -25.64
CA THR A 405 35.89 -0.75 -25.71
C THR A 405 36.72 -0.07 -26.80
N SER A 406 37.68 -0.77 -27.44
CA SER A 406 38.48 -0.22 -28.53
C SER A 406 37.84 -0.33 -29.92
N VAL A 407 36.76 -1.11 -30.06
CA VAL A 407 36.06 -1.32 -31.34
C VAL A 407 34.58 -0.90 -31.20
N PRO A 408 34.08 0.06 -32.01
CA PRO A 408 32.67 0.46 -31.98
C PRO A 408 31.73 -0.70 -32.32
N GLY A 409 30.62 -0.80 -31.61
CA GLY A 409 29.69 -1.92 -31.75
C GLY A 409 28.77 -2.10 -30.54
N GLN A 410 28.02 -3.20 -30.54
CA GLN A 410 27.21 -3.63 -29.40
C GLN A 410 27.81 -4.92 -28.81
N TYR A 411 27.95 -4.96 -27.49
CA TYR A 411 28.48 -6.08 -26.74
C TYR A 411 27.47 -6.53 -25.70
N THR A 412 27.32 -7.83 -25.49
CA THR A 412 26.37 -8.39 -24.54
C THR A 412 27.11 -9.03 -23.37
N LEU A 413 26.72 -8.66 -22.15
CA LEU A 413 27.02 -9.42 -20.94
C LEU A 413 25.77 -10.19 -20.51
N THR A 414 25.90 -11.47 -20.23
CA THR A 414 24.82 -12.36 -19.78
C THR A 414 25.08 -12.78 -18.34
N TYR A 415 24.12 -12.50 -17.48
CA TYR A 415 24.12 -12.80 -16.05
C TYR A 415 23.25 -14.02 -15.81
N ASN A 416 23.77 -15.00 -15.07
CA ASN A 416 23.00 -16.16 -14.65
C ASN A 416 23.39 -16.62 -13.24
N VAL A 417 22.45 -17.23 -12.52
CA VAL A 417 22.61 -17.73 -11.16
C VAL A 417 21.73 -18.97 -10.97
N ALA A 418 22.11 -19.83 -10.04
CA ALA A 418 21.26 -20.92 -9.56
C ALA A 418 21.10 -20.85 -8.04
N ASP A 419 19.96 -21.35 -7.55
CA ASP A 419 19.63 -21.46 -6.13
C ASP A 419 20.44 -22.57 -5.41
N SER A 420 20.03 -22.97 -4.20
CA SER A 420 20.63 -24.06 -3.43
C SER A 420 20.25 -25.47 -3.92
N LYS A 421 19.21 -25.59 -4.75
CA LYS A 421 18.68 -26.87 -5.27
C LYS A 421 19.09 -27.12 -6.73
N GLY A 422 19.76 -26.16 -7.36
CA GLY A 422 20.30 -26.22 -8.72
C GLY A 422 19.40 -25.65 -9.80
N LEU A 423 18.28 -24.98 -9.46
CA LEU A 423 17.41 -24.35 -10.45
C LEU A 423 17.97 -23.00 -10.87
N ALA A 424 18.16 -22.82 -12.18
CA ALA A 424 18.72 -21.60 -12.75
C ALA A 424 17.66 -20.51 -12.99
N ALA A 425 18.09 -19.27 -12.84
CA ALA A 425 17.36 -18.09 -13.30
C ALA A 425 17.16 -18.10 -14.83
N ASP A 426 16.20 -17.32 -15.32
CA ASP A 426 16.16 -16.98 -16.75
C ASP A 426 17.28 -15.94 -17.03
N PRO A 427 18.23 -16.22 -17.95
CA PRO A 427 19.44 -15.38 -18.08
C PRO A 427 19.13 -13.96 -18.54
N VAL A 428 19.57 -12.97 -17.75
CA VAL A 428 19.38 -11.55 -18.04
C VAL A 428 20.57 -11.01 -18.83
N GLN A 429 20.33 -10.12 -19.80
CA GLN A 429 21.37 -9.57 -20.67
C GLN A 429 21.49 -8.05 -20.52
N ARG A 430 22.72 -7.56 -20.35
CA ARG A 430 23.07 -6.14 -20.49
C ARG A 430 23.73 -5.89 -21.84
N THR A 431 23.21 -4.92 -22.57
CA THR A 431 23.83 -4.42 -23.81
C THR A 431 24.73 -3.23 -23.50
N VAL A 432 25.97 -3.26 -23.99
CA VAL A 432 26.93 -2.15 -23.90
C VAL A 432 27.26 -1.67 -25.31
N ILE A 433 26.90 -0.42 -25.60
CA ILE A 433 27.06 0.23 -26.89
C ILE A 433 28.35 1.07 -26.86
N VAL A 434 29.37 0.62 -27.58
CA VAL A 434 30.59 1.40 -27.82
C VAL A 434 30.35 2.25 -29.06
N LYS A 435 30.23 3.57 -28.88
CA LYS A 435 30.14 4.53 -30.00
C LYS A 435 31.54 4.94 -30.44
N GLU A 436 31.71 5.15 -31.73
CA GLU A 436 32.95 5.64 -32.33
C GLU A 436 33.37 6.99 -31.72
N LYS A 437 34.67 7.13 -31.43
CA LYS A 437 35.23 8.39 -30.93
C LYS A 437 35.58 9.29 -32.11
N GLN A 438 34.65 10.17 -32.46
CA GLN A 438 34.83 11.17 -33.51
C GLN A 438 36.11 11.98 -33.30
N SER A 439 36.86 12.20 -34.38
CA SER A 439 38.12 12.96 -34.38
C SER A 439 37.95 14.25 -35.20
N LEU A 440 38.63 15.32 -34.81
CA LEU A 440 38.52 16.61 -35.50
C LEU A 440 39.20 16.54 -36.89
N GLU A 441 38.42 16.85 -37.91
CA GLU A 441 38.83 16.97 -39.29
C GLU A 441 38.59 18.40 -39.79
N ILE A 442 39.49 18.84 -40.66
CA ILE A 442 39.49 20.16 -41.30
C ILE A 442 39.38 19.91 -42.80
N PHE A 443 38.50 20.63 -43.49
CA PHE A 443 38.29 20.52 -44.93
C PHE A 443 37.82 21.86 -45.52
N ASN A 444 37.67 21.90 -46.85
CA ASN A 444 37.26 23.08 -47.60
C ASN A 444 38.14 24.34 -47.36
N GLU A 445 39.40 24.17 -46.93
CA GLU A 445 40.26 25.32 -46.61
C GLU A 445 40.63 26.12 -47.87
N LYS A 446 40.46 27.44 -47.80
CA LYS A 446 40.71 28.42 -48.88
C LYS A 446 41.31 29.71 -48.32
N VAL A 447 42.06 30.41 -49.17
CA VAL A 447 42.52 31.79 -48.95
C VAL A 447 42.10 32.64 -50.14
N GLU A 448 41.50 33.80 -49.87
CA GLU A 448 40.94 34.72 -50.86
C GLU A 448 41.37 36.17 -50.52
N GLU A 449 41.77 36.95 -51.52
CA GLU A 449 42.00 38.40 -51.34
C GLU A 449 40.69 39.11 -50.99
N THR A 450 40.77 40.19 -50.21
CA THR A 450 39.61 41.04 -49.91
C THR A 450 39.68 42.35 -50.69
N GLU A 451 38.58 43.11 -50.69
CA GLU A 451 38.52 44.45 -51.32
C GLU A 451 39.44 45.48 -50.62
N GLU A 452 39.93 45.16 -49.42
CA GLU A 452 40.84 45.95 -48.62
C GLU A 452 42.29 45.49 -48.86
N LYS A 453 43.17 46.41 -49.26
CA LYS A 453 44.57 46.10 -49.61
C LYS A 453 45.35 45.53 -48.44
N GLY A 454 46.29 44.63 -48.72
CA GLY A 454 47.08 43.95 -47.69
C GLY A 454 46.26 43.08 -46.73
N LYS A 455 45.05 42.65 -47.13
CA LYS A 455 44.14 41.85 -46.30
C LYS A 455 43.51 40.69 -47.07
N VAL A 456 43.54 39.52 -46.45
CA VAL A 456 43.00 38.26 -46.98
C VAL A 456 42.02 37.65 -46.00
N ARG A 457 41.06 36.88 -46.53
CA ARG A 457 40.17 36.02 -45.74
C ARG A 457 40.63 34.56 -45.92
N ILE A 458 40.84 33.86 -44.82
CA ILE A 458 41.02 32.41 -44.79
C ILE A 458 39.73 31.80 -44.27
N THR A 459 39.19 30.82 -45.01
CA THR A 459 37.98 30.10 -44.63
C THR A 459 38.22 28.60 -44.65
N TRP A 460 37.52 27.86 -43.78
CA TRP A 460 37.52 26.40 -43.73
C TRP A 460 36.27 25.90 -43.00
N GLU A 461 36.03 24.59 -43.07
CA GLU A 461 34.97 23.91 -42.34
C GLU A 461 35.56 22.76 -41.50
N THR A 462 34.86 22.36 -40.44
CA THR A 462 35.21 21.21 -39.60
C THR A 462 34.02 20.28 -39.37
N ASN A 463 34.32 19.02 -39.03
CA ASN A 463 33.29 18.01 -38.74
C ASN A 463 32.73 18.11 -37.30
N LEU A 464 33.41 18.83 -36.41
CA LEU A 464 33.04 19.07 -35.01
C LEU A 464 33.22 20.57 -34.68
N PRO A 465 32.35 21.18 -33.84
CA PRO A 465 32.49 22.57 -33.43
C PRO A 465 33.84 22.83 -32.76
N SER A 466 34.58 23.81 -33.28
CA SER A 466 35.98 24.03 -32.92
C SER A 466 36.38 25.51 -32.95
N THR A 467 37.48 25.85 -32.29
CA THR A 467 38.07 27.20 -32.25
C THR A 467 38.66 27.61 -33.59
N SER A 468 38.81 28.90 -33.85
CA SER A 468 39.39 29.42 -35.11
C SER A 468 40.74 30.10 -34.89
N ARG A 469 41.81 29.63 -35.57
CA ARG A 469 43.13 30.27 -35.58
C ARG A 469 43.81 30.05 -36.92
N VAL A 470 44.67 30.98 -37.35
CA VAL A 470 45.50 30.85 -38.55
C VAL A 470 46.94 31.20 -38.21
N VAL A 471 47.87 30.30 -38.50
CA VAL A 471 49.33 30.55 -38.45
C VAL A 471 49.83 30.87 -39.85
N TYR A 472 50.79 31.79 -39.99
CA TYR A 472 51.23 32.29 -41.30
C TYR A 472 52.68 32.81 -41.33
N ASP A 473 53.27 32.81 -42.52
CA ASP A 473 54.67 33.14 -42.78
C ASP A 473 54.86 33.60 -44.25
N ILE A 474 56.07 34.08 -44.59
CA ILE A 474 56.54 34.29 -45.97
C ILE A 474 57.37 33.11 -46.50
N LEU A 475 57.68 32.13 -45.65
CA LEU A 475 58.31 30.86 -46.00
C LEU A 475 57.27 29.72 -46.02
N SER A 476 57.45 28.76 -46.92
CA SER A 476 56.61 27.54 -47.00
C SER A 476 57.09 26.51 -45.98
N HIS A 477 56.16 25.95 -45.22
CA HIS A 477 56.41 24.90 -44.23
C HIS A 477 55.74 23.61 -44.68
N SER A 478 56.52 22.72 -45.30
CA SER A 478 56.02 21.50 -45.95
C SER A 478 55.24 20.57 -45.01
N GLN A 479 55.61 20.54 -43.73
CA GLN A 479 54.88 19.91 -42.64
C GLN A 479 54.83 20.86 -41.42
N PRO A 480 53.79 20.79 -40.58
CA PRO A 480 53.74 21.55 -39.33
C PRO A 480 54.77 21.02 -38.32
N GLU A 481 55.59 21.92 -37.77
CA GLU A 481 56.58 21.58 -36.74
C GLU A 481 55.95 21.50 -35.33
N GLY A 482 56.78 21.24 -34.31
CA GLY A 482 56.35 21.28 -32.90
C GLY A 482 56.21 22.69 -32.34
N GLY A 483 55.36 22.85 -31.32
CA GLY A 483 55.15 24.12 -30.61
C GLY A 483 53.96 24.94 -31.11
N TYR A 484 53.66 26.05 -30.42
CA TYR A 484 52.39 26.79 -30.57
C TYR A 484 52.14 27.38 -31.97
N LEU A 485 53.19 27.66 -32.74
CA LEU A 485 53.12 28.25 -34.08
C LEU A 485 53.36 27.23 -35.22
N TYR A 486 53.68 25.97 -34.90
CA TYR A 486 53.92 24.90 -35.89
C TYR A 486 54.97 25.21 -36.97
N GLY A 487 56.01 25.98 -36.61
CA GLY A 487 57.08 26.44 -37.51
C GLY A 487 56.88 27.86 -38.07
N TYR A 488 55.63 28.30 -38.22
CA TYR A 488 55.29 29.60 -38.82
C TYR A 488 55.71 30.79 -37.95
N ARG A 489 56.12 31.88 -38.59
CA ARG A 489 56.57 33.11 -37.91
C ARG A 489 55.47 33.89 -37.18
N TRP A 490 54.21 33.82 -37.62
CA TRP A 490 53.10 34.60 -37.08
C TRP A 490 51.82 33.78 -36.85
N SER A 491 50.89 34.32 -36.06
CA SER A 491 49.56 33.74 -35.79
C SER A 491 48.53 34.86 -35.67
N SER A 492 47.29 34.58 -36.08
CA SER A 492 46.13 35.33 -35.62
C SER A 492 45.95 35.16 -34.10
N ALA A 493 45.09 36.00 -33.50
CA ALA A 493 44.45 35.62 -32.25
C ALA A 493 43.69 34.29 -32.42
N LYS A 494 43.52 33.55 -31.32
CA LYS A 494 42.62 32.40 -31.27
C LYS A 494 41.22 32.90 -30.96
N ASP A 495 40.26 32.56 -31.81
CA ASP A 495 38.84 32.71 -31.50
C ASP A 495 38.37 31.43 -30.79
N GLU A 496 37.92 31.58 -29.56
CA GLU A 496 37.47 30.46 -28.70
C GLU A 496 36.02 30.03 -28.99
N ASN A 497 35.28 30.77 -29.83
CA ASN A 497 33.94 30.39 -30.25
C ASN A 497 33.98 29.09 -31.07
N LEU A 498 33.29 28.05 -30.58
CA LEU A 498 33.23 26.73 -31.21
C LEU A 498 32.25 26.74 -32.39
N VAL A 499 32.77 26.77 -33.61
CA VAL A 499 31.99 26.80 -34.86
C VAL A 499 32.35 25.65 -35.81
N LEU A 500 31.49 25.37 -36.79
CA LEU A 500 31.72 24.41 -37.88
C LEU A 500 32.20 25.07 -39.18
N ARG A 501 32.08 26.41 -39.26
CA ARG A 501 32.46 27.25 -40.41
C ARG A 501 33.28 28.41 -39.91
N HIS A 502 34.49 28.54 -40.42
CA HIS A 502 35.50 29.45 -39.91
C HIS A 502 35.82 30.51 -40.95
N SER A 503 36.09 31.74 -40.49
CA SER A 503 36.48 32.86 -41.35
C SER A 503 37.39 33.81 -40.57
N VAL A 504 38.71 33.68 -40.76
CA VAL A 504 39.71 34.56 -40.15
C VAL A 504 40.24 35.54 -41.18
N PHE A 505 40.30 36.82 -40.83
CA PHE A 505 40.99 37.83 -41.63
C PHE A 505 42.42 38.01 -41.13
N ILE A 506 43.38 38.13 -42.05
CA ILE A 506 44.75 38.56 -41.77
C ILE A 506 44.98 39.85 -42.56
N SER A 507 45.44 40.91 -41.89
CA SER A 507 45.68 42.23 -42.45
C SER A 507 47.13 42.70 -42.19
N GLY A 508 47.56 43.77 -42.86
CA GLY A 508 48.93 44.28 -42.76
C GLY A 508 49.94 43.48 -43.60
N LEU A 509 49.45 42.70 -44.56
CA LEU A 509 50.26 41.96 -45.52
C LEU A 509 50.76 42.89 -46.64
N VAL A 510 51.90 42.56 -47.25
CA VAL A 510 52.57 43.43 -48.25
C VAL A 510 52.31 42.95 -49.67
N ASP A 511 51.84 43.85 -50.54
CA ASP A 511 51.62 43.58 -51.97
C ASP A 511 52.90 43.07 -52.67
N GLY A 512 52.74 42.12 -53.59
CA GLY A 512 53.83 41.45 -54.31
C GLY A 512 54.49 40.30 -53.57
N VAL A 513 54.24 40.13 -52.26
CA VAL A 513 54.78 39.04 -51.44
C VAL A 513 53.87 37.81 -51.51
N THR A 514 54.48 36.62 -51.51
CA THR A 514 53.76 35.35 -51.29
C THR A 514 53.73 35.04 -49.80
N TYR A 515 52.54 34.83 -49.25
CA TYR A 515 52.33 34.37 -47.88
C TYR A 515 51.80 32.94 -47.88
N TYR A 516 52.21 32.18 -46.87
CA TYR A 516 51.82 30.81 -46.60
C TYR A 516 51.05 30.75 -45.28
N PHE A 517 49.99 29.96 -45.22
CA PHE A 517 49.04 29.90 -44.11
C PHE A 517 48.68 28.45 -43.78
N ARG A 518 48.51 28.14 -42.50
CA ARG A 518 47.75 26.96 -42.05
C ARG A 518 46.66 27.37 -41.09
N VAL A 519 45.48 26.80 -41.29
CA VAL A 519 44.38 26.87 -40.33
C VAL A 519 44.64 25.93 -39.16
N VAL A 520 44.25 26.35 -37.97
CA VAL A 520 44.40 25.59 -36.72
C VAL A 520 43.06 25.64 -35.98
N SER A 521 42.52 24.47 -35.68
CA SER A 521 41.26 24.32 -34.96
C SER A 521 41.39 23.31 -33.83
N GLY A 522 40.78 23.61 -32.68
CA GLY A 522 40.80 22.77 -31.49
C GLY A 522 39.44 22.74 -30.81
N ASN A 523 39.26 21.79 -29.91
CA ASN A 523 38.08 21.64 -29.08
C ASN A 523 38.60 21.15 -27.72
N ASP A 524 38.01 21.58 -26.59
CA ASP A 524 38.61 21.36 -25.26
C ASP A 524 38.82 19.88 -24.88
N SER A 525 38.17 18.95 -25.59
CA SER A 525 38.34 17.50 -25.44
C SER A 525 39.35 16.85 -26.42
N LEU A 526 39.98 17.61 -27.33
CA LEU A 526 40.83 17.11 -28.41
C LEU A 526 42.10 17.96 -28.60
N ARG A 527 43.18 17.36 -29.10
CA ARG A 527 44.38 18.12 -29.52
C ARG A 527 44.05 19.01 -30.73
N GLU A 528 44.67 20.19 -30.81
CA GLU A 528 44.54 21.07 -31.97
C GLU A 528 44.94 20.33 -33.28
N LYS A 529 44.07 20.42 -34.27
CA LYS A 529 44.27 19.92 -35.64
C LYS A 529 44.78 21.07 -36.49
N VAL A 530 45.77 20.79 -37.34
CA VAL A 530 46.34 21.74 -38.29
C VAL A 530 45.94 21.30 -39.71
N GLY A 531 45.48 22.24 -40.54
CA GLY A 531 45.06 22.00 -41.93
C GLY A 531 46.22 21.91 -42.93
N LYS A 532 45.88 21.82 -44.22
CA LYS A 532 46.87 21.91 -45.31
C LYS A 532 47.49 23.31 -45.40
N GLU A 533 48.69 23.42 -45.95
CA GLU A 533 49.25 24.73 -46.27
C GLU A 533 48.48 25.34 -47.46
N LEU A 534 48.06 26.58 -47.28
CA LEU A 534 47.52 27.46 -48.30
C LEU A 534 48.57 28.51 -48.64
N SER A 535 48.57 29.02 -49.87
CA SER A 535 49.44 30.13 -50.25
C SER A 535 48.72 31.11 -51.17
N ILE A 536 48.99 32.40 -51.01
CA ILE A 536 48.55 33.44 -51.94
C ILE A 536 49.67 34.44 -52.16
N LYS A 537 49.80 34.91 -53.40
CA LYS A 537 50.71 36.01 -53.75
C LYS A 537 49.87 37.25 -54.00
N LEU A 538 50.03 38.25 -53.15
CA LEU A 538 49.25 39.49 -53.24
C LEU A 538 49.58 40.24 -54.52
N ILE A 539 48.56 40.57 -55.33
CA ILE A 539 48.75 41.27 -56.60
C ILE A 539 48.49 42.78 -56.39
N PRO A 540 49.44 43.68 -56.73
CA PRO A 540 49.19 45.12 -56.63
C PRO A 540 48.13 45.56 -57.65
N ASP A 541 47.00 46.02 -57.11
CA ASP A 541 45.82 46.63 -57.75
C ASP A 541 44.97 45.81 -58.74
N ARG A 542 43.70 45.59 -58.35
CA ARG A 542 42.55 45.48 -59.26
C ARG A 542 41.45 46.46 -58.81
N PRO A 543 41.04 47.44 -59.63
CA PRO A 543 39.92 48.32 -59.29
C PRO A 543 38.60 47.55 -59.22
N ASN A 544 37.87 47.67 -58.10
CA ASN A 544 36.71 46.82 -57.80
C ASN A 544 35.34 47.38 -58.24
N GLU A 545 35.34 48.33 -59.17
CA GLU A 545 34.18 48.63 -60.02
C GLU A 545 34.59 48.41 -61.48
N CYS A 546 34.00 47.42 -62.15
CA CYS A 546 34.23 47.26 -63.58
C CYS A 546 33.35 48.24 -64.36
N ASN A 547 33.85 49.46 -64.50
CA ASN A 547 33.38 50.50 -65.43
C ASN A 547 34.61 50.95 -66.24
N TYR A 548 34.85 50.34 -67.40
CA TYR A 548 36.12 50.54 -68.12
C TYR A 548 36.24 51.98 -68.66
N LEU A 549 35.30 52.42 -69.48
CA LEU A 549 35.12 53.82 -69.87
C LEU A 549 34.01 54.47 -69.04
N LEU A 550 34.33 55.63 -68.45
CA LEU A 550 33.43 56.43 -67.63
C LEU A 550 32.83 57.60 -68.42
N GLU A 551 33.64 58.24 -69.27
CA GLU A 551 33.27 59.46 -70.00
C GLU A 551 32.88 59.19 -71.45
N TYR A 552 32.27 60.18 -72.11
CA TYR A 552 32.01 60.16 -73.55
C TYR A 552 33.18 60.75 -74.33
N ILE A 553 33.43 60.25 -75.54
CA ILE A 553 34.59 60.66 -76.37
C ILE A 553 34.12 61.05 -77.78
N GLN A 554 34.49 62.25 -78.23
CA GLN A 554 34.08 62.84 -79.51
C GLN A 554 35.25 63.52 -80.23
N LEU A 555 35.32 63.40 -81.56
CA LEU A 555 36.35 64.06 -82.36
C LEU A 555 36.20 65.59 -82.28
N GLY A 556 37.30 66.29 -81.99
CA GLY A 556 37.32 67.74 -81.80
C GLY A 556 36.89 68.24 -80.40
N ALA A 557 36.39 67.37 -79.52
CA ALA A 557 36.06 67.73 -78.14
C ALA A 557 37.29 67.71 -77.22
N ASN A 558 37.21 68.40 -76.07
CA ASN A 558 38.21 68.37 -75.01
C ASN A 558 38.10 67.08 -74.16
N ASN A 559 38.36 65.93 -74.79
CA ASN A 559 38.23 64.60 -74.17
C ASN A 559 39.27 64.39 -73.07
N ASN A 560 38.91 63.68 -71.98
CA ASN A 560 39.88 63.25 -70.97
C ASN A 560 40.96 62.34 -71.59
N PRO A 561 42.26 62.72 -71.56
CA PRO A 561 43.33 61.96 -72.20
C PRO A 561 43.48 60.52 -71.67
N LYS A 562 43.04 60.23 -70.44
CA LYS A 562 43.09 58.89 -69.85
C LYS A 562 42.01 57.97 -70.44
N GLU A 563 40.80 58.49 -70.63
CA GLU A 563 39.68 57.74 -71.21
C GLU A 563 39.93 57.46 -72.70
N VAL A 564 40.54 58.42 -73.42
CA VAL A 564 41.00 58.21 -74.80
C VAL A 564 42.09 57.13 -74.88
N LEU A 565 43.05 57.13 -73.95
CA LEU A 565 44.09 56.10 -73.90
C LEU A 565 43.50 54.71 -73.63
N LYS A 566 42.55 54.58 -72.68
CA LYS A 566 41.78 53.35 -72.44
C LYS A 566 41.05 52.90 -73.70
N LEU A 567 40.33 53.79 -74.38
CA LEU A 567 39.61 53.48 -75.62
C LEU A 567 40.56 52.90 -76.68
N LYS A 568 41.72 53.54 -76.89
CA LYS A 568 42.73 53.07 -77.83
C LYS A 568 43.33 51.71 -77.44
N VAL A 569 43.58 51.47 -76.15
CA VAL A 569 44.00 50.15 -75.64
C VAL A 569 42.94 49.08 -75.90
N PHE A 570 41.66 49.36 -75.62
CA PHE A 570 40.56 48.43 -75.89
C PHE A 570 40.46 48.09 -77.38
N LEU A 571 40.47 49.09 -78.26
CA LEU A 571 40.40 48.89 -79.71
C LEU A 571 41.59 48.06 -80.23
N ASN A 572 42.81 48.32 -79.74
CA ASN A 572 43.97 47.53 -80.15
C ASN A 572 43.92 46.07 -79.63
N VAL A 573 43.41 45.84 -78.41
CA VAL A 573 43.43 44.51 -77.77
C VAL A 573 42.23 43.64 -78.20
N PHE A 574 41.02 44.19 -78.21
CA PHE A 574 39.78 43.44 -78.45
C PHE A 574 39.33 43.51 -79.92
N GLU A 575 39.59 44.63 -80.61
CA GLU A 575 39.21 44.84 -82.01
C GLU A 575 40.39 44.68 -83.00
N LYS A 576 41.61 44.45 -82.48
CA LYS A 576 42.85 44.25 -83.26
C LYS A 576 43.24 45.45 -84.13
N GLU A 577 42.86 46.64 -83.69
CA GLU A 577 43.31 47.91 -84.27
C GLU A 577 44.80 48.18 -84.02
N ASN A 578 45.39 49.12 -84.76
CA ASN A 578 46.80 49.49 -84.65
C ASN A 578 46.98 50.99 -84.38
N LEU A 579 46.36 51.48 -83.30
CA LEU A 579 46.36 52.89 -82.91
C LEU A 579 47.58 53.24 -82.05
N GLN A 580 48.16 54.42 -82.27
CA GLN A 580 49.20 54.95 -81.39
C GLN A 580 48.61 55.28 -80.01
N LEU A 581 49.15 54.64 -78.97
CA LEU A 581 48.72 54.77 -77.58
C LEU A 581 49.17 56.10 -76.97
N ASN A 582 48.38 57.14 -77.24
CA ASN A 582 48.44 58.46 -76.61
C ASN A 582 47.03 58.89 -76.18
N GLY A 583 46.92 59.97 -75.41
CA GLY A 583 45.62 60.49 -74.95
C GLY A 583 44.90 61.42 -75.93
N ILE A 584 45.26 61.42 -77.22
CA ILE A 584 44.65 62.29 -78.24
C ILE A 584 43.66 61.47 -79.06
N TYR A 585 42.41 61.94 -79.18
CA TYR A 585 41.39 61.28 -80.00
C TYR A 585 41.50 61.78 -81.44
N ASP A 586 42.47 61.20 -82.15
CA ASP A 586 42.82 61.52 -83.53
C ASP A 586 41.90 60.85 -84.57
N ILE A 587 42.11 61.17 -85.84
CA ILE A 587 41.33 60.66 -86.98
C ILE A 587 41.44 59.12 -87.08
N ALA A 588 42.58 58.52 -86.74
CA ALA A 588 42.73 57.07 -86.78
C ALA A 588 41.88 56.39 -85.70
N ALA A 589 41.84 56.95 -84.50
CA ALA A 589 40.97 56.48 -83.41
C ALA A 589 39.48 56.67 -83.74
N PHE A 590 39.11 57.78 -84.37
CA PHE A 590 37.75 58.04 -84.84
C PHE A 590 37.28 57.01 -85.88
N GLU A 591 38.11 56.69 -86.88
CA GLU A 591 37.79 55.67 -87.88
C GLU A 591 37.78 54.25 -87.30
N ALA A 592 38.60 53.96 -86.28
CA ALA A 592 38.53 52.70 -85.53
C ALA A 592 37.22 52.57 -84.73
N VAL A 593 36.73 53.65 -84.10
CA VAL A 593 35.40 53.64 -83.46
C VAL A 593 34.29 53.48 -84.50
N LYS A 594 34.42 54.04 -85.70
CA LYS A 594 33.46 53.78 -86.80
C LYS A 594 33.44 52.30 -87.21
N ARG A 595 34.59 51.62 -87.27
CA ARG A 595 34.67 50.17 -87.52
C ARG A 595 34.05 49.34 -86.40
N PHE A 596 34.34 49.67 -85.14
CA PHE A 596 33.70 49.06 -83.97
C PHE A 596 32.16 49.22 -83.99
N GLN A 597 31.68 50.42 -84.30
CA GLN A 597 30.25 50.71 -84.45
C GLN A 597 29.60 49.97 -85.63
N ALA A 598 30.30 49.78 -86.75
CA ALA A 598 29.81 48.97 -87.86
C ALA A 598 29.72 47.48 -87.48
N LYS A 599 30.70 46.96 -86.74
CA LYS A 599 30.70 45.56 -86.23
C LYS A 599 29.55 45.28 -85.27
N TYR A 600 29.16 46.27 -84.46
CA TYR A 600 28.07 46.18 -83.48
C TYR A 600 26.88 47.08 -83.85
N LEU A 601 26.56 47.20 -85.14
CA LEU A 601 25.57 48.15 -85.69
C LEU A 601 24.21 48.07 -84.97
N ASN A 602 23.68 46.86 -84.81
CA ASN A 602 22.38 46.60 -84.19
C ASN A 602 22.34 46.98 -82.69
N ASP A 603 23.47 46.93 -82.00
CA ASP A 603 23.59 47.25 -80.57
C ASP A 603 23.87 48.74 -80.31
N ILE A 604 24.49 49.44 -81.27
CA ILE A 604 25.04 50.79 -81.06
C ILE A 604 24.40 51.87 -81.93
N ILE A 605 24.09 51.59 -83.19
CA ILE A 605 23.69 52.59 -84.20
C ILE A 605 22.20 52.49 -84.52
N THR A 606 21.72 51.29 -84.84
CA THR A 606 20.30 51.03 -85.17
C THR A 606 19.32 51.51 -84.10
N PRO A 607 19.60 51.42 -82.78
CA PRO A 607 18.65 51.90 -81.75
C PRO A 607 18.42 53.43 -81.77
N TRP A 608 19.34 54.23 -82.33
CA TRP A 608 19.12 55.68 -82.56
C TRP A 608 18.29 55.98 -83.80
N GLY A 609 17.86 54.96 -84.56
CA GLY A 609 17.24 55.12 -85.87
C GLY A 609 18.21 55.64 -86.95
N HIS A 610 19.52 55.57 -86.71
CA HIS A 610 20.56 55.96 -87.67
C HIS A 610 21.08 54.73 -88.44
N GLU A 611 21.68 54.95 -89.60
CA GLU A 611 22.13 53.87 -90.51
C GLU A 611 23.66 53.76 -90.61
N SER A 612 24.39 54.86 -90.42
CA SER A 612 25.86 54.92 -90.55
C SER A 612 26.59 55.05 -89.20
N PRO A 613 27.79 54.49 -89.04
CA PRO A 613 28.67 54.76 -87.90
C PRO A 613 29.02 56.24 -87.74
N THR A 614 29.09 56.73 -86.50
CA THR A 614 29.30 58.15 -86.16
C THR A 614 30.72 58.48 -85.70
N GLY A 615 31.49 57.48 -85.22
CA GLY A 615 32.80 57.68 -84.61
C GLY A 615 32.75 58.33 -83.22
N TYR A 616 31.57 58.41 -82.61
CA TYR A 616 31.38 58.99 -81.27
C TYR A 616 31.17 57.92 -80.21
N VAL A 617 31.95 57.98 -79.13
CA VAL A 617 31.79 57.09 -77.97
C VAL A 617 30.76 57.70 -77.01
N TYR A 618 29.50 57.67 -77.42
CA TYR A 618 28.36 58.09 -76.61
C TYR A 618 27.70 56.88 -75.91
N ILE A 619 26.51 57.07 -75.31
CA ILE A 619 25.79 56.09 -74.46
C ILE A 619 25.98 54.63 -74.90
N LEU A 620 25.50 54.25 -76.09
CA LEU A 620 25.53 52.84 -76.53
C LEU A 620 26.94 52.35 -76.88
N THR A 621 27.79 53.19 -77.47
CA THR A 621 29.18 52.84 -77.76
C THR A 621 29.95 52.56 -76.45
N LYS A 622 29.79 53.43 -75.45
CA LYS A 622 30.41 53.30 -74.12
C LYS A 622 29.88 52.08 -73.38
N LYS A 623 28.56 51.87 -73.38
CA LYS A 623 27.90 50.66 -72.89
C LYS A 623 28.54 49.41 -73.50
N LYS A 624 28.62 49.32 -74.83
CA LYS A 624 29.13 48.11 -75.50
C LYS A 624 30.61 47.83 -75.20
N ILE A 625 31.44 48.86 -75.09
CA ILE A 625 32.85 48.73 -74.67
C ILE A 625 32.95 48.17 -73.25
N ASN A 626 32.16 48.73 -72.31
CA ASN A 626 32.11 48.23 -70.93
C ASN A 626 31.57 46.80 -70.86
N GLU A 627 30.54 46.46 -71.65
CA GLU A 627 29.98 45.11 -71.73
C GLU A 627 31.02 44.06 -72.18
N ILE A 628 31.83 44.40 -73.19
CA ILE A 628 32.87 43.51 -73.73
C ILE A 628 34.04 43.39 -72.75
N TYR A 629 34.53 44.51 -72.20
CA TYR A 629 35.68 44.49 -71.27
C TYR A 629 35.34 43.79 -69.94
N CYS A 630 34.16 44.06 -69.39
CA CYS A 630 33.74 43.54 -68.08
C CYS A 630 32.96 42.22 -68.14
N GLN A 631 32.67 41.71 -69.34
CA GLN A 631 31.91 40.46 -69.57
C GLN A 631 30.56 40.42 -68.81
N LYS A 632 29.90 41.58 -68.71
CA LYS A 632 28.71 41.84 -67.89
C LYS A 632 27.77 42.76 -68.65
N ALA A 633 26.46 42.55 -68.57
CA ALA A 633 25.49 43.47 -69.17
C ALA A 633 25.41 44.80 -68.39
N PHE A 634 25.29 45.93 -69.11
CA PHE A 634 25.11 47.25 -68.52
C PHE A 634 23.75 47.80 -68.97
N PRO A 635 22.66 47.56 -68.22
CA PRO A 635 21.35 48.10 -68.57
C PRO A 635 21.40 49.62 -68.64
N LEU A 636 20.65 50.19 -69.58
CA LEU A 636 20.49 51.64 -69.70
C LEU A 636 19.70 52.19 -68.51
N THR A 637 19.90 53.46 -68.19
CA THR A 637 18.99 54.16 -67.29
C THR A 637 17.76 54.64 -68.07
N PRO A 638 16.57 54.76 -67.44
CA PRO A 638 15.37 55.26 -68.14
C PRO A 638 15.55 56.64 -68.80
N ALA A 639 16.48 57.47 -68.29
CA ALA A 639 16.84 58.73 -68.91
C ALA A 639 17.60 58.53 -70.24
N GLN A 640 18.52 57.57 -70.31
CA GLN A 640 19.25 57.22 -71.53
C GLN A 640 18.34 56.54 -72.55
N GLU A 641 17.41 55.68 -72.13
CA GLU A 641 16.41 55.06 -72.99
C GLU A 641 15.49 56.13 -73.62
N LYS A 642 15.03 57.08 -72.81
CA LYS A 642 14.24 58.23 -73.26
C LYS A 642 15.00 59.11 -74.26
N GLU A 643 16.28 59.42 -74.00
CA GLU A 643 17.12 60.21 -74.91
C GLU A 643 17.30 59.53 -76.28
N ILE A 644 17.50 58.20 -76.29
CA ILE A 644 17.60 57.40 -77.52
C ILE A 644 16.27 57.43 -78.30
N GLU A 645 15.13 57.30 -77.61
CA GLU A 645 13.80 57.31 -78.24
C GLU A 645 13.40 58.70 -78.77
N GLU A 646 13.72 59.77 -78.04
CA GLU A 646 13.47 61.15 -78.46
C GLU A 646 14.30 61.49 -79.72
N PHE A 647 15.58 61.11 -79.76
CA PHE A 647 16.41 61.29 -80.96
C PHE A 647 15.93 60.42 -82.14
N ARG A 648 15.57 59.15 -81.91
CA ARG A 648 15.01 58.27 -82.95
C ARG A 648 13.75 58.88 -83.55
N SER A 649 12.83 59.34 -82.71
CA SER A 649 11.56 59.98 -83.10
C SER A 649 11.80 61.25 -83.90
N PHE A 650 12.78 62.07 -83.52
CA PHE A 650 13.18 63.27 -84.26
C PHE A 650 13.71 62.94 -85.67
N ILE A 651 14.62 61.98 -85.80
CA ILE A 651 15.16 61.57 -87.12
C ILE A 651 14.06 60.92 -87.99
N GLU A 652 13.14 60.14 -87.41
CA GLU A 652 11.99 59.61 -88.16
C GLU A 652 11.03 60.71 -88.61
N GLY A 653 10.83 61.75 -87.80
CA GLY A 653 10.12 62.97 -88.18
C GLY A 653 10.75 63.68 -89.38
N LEU A 654 12.08 63.86 -89.38
CA LEU A 654 12.81 64.45 -90.51
C LEU A 654 12.75 63.59 -91.79
N ARG A 655 12.79 62.25 -91.66
CA ARG A 655 12.55 61.33 -92.80
C ARG A 655 11.13 61.50 -93.35
N LYS A 656 10.10 61.54 -92.49
CA LYS A 656 8.69 61.72 -92.89
C LYS A 656 8.42 63.09 -93.52
N ALA A 657 9.11 64.13 -93.06
CA ALA A 657 9.07 65.47 -93.66
C ALA A 657 9.88 65.58 -94.98
N ASN A 658 10.52 64.49 -95.44
CA ASN A 658 11.29 64.42 -96.68
C ASN A 658 12.41 65.48 -96.77
N VAL A 659 12.96 65.91 -95.63
CA VAL A 659 14.01 66.93 -95.51
C VAL A 659 15.34 66.41 -96.09
N PHE A 660 15.58 65.11 -95.97
CA PHE A 660 16.67 64.40 -96.64
C PHE A 660 16.29 64.12 -98.11
N GLY A 661 16.32 65.17 -98.93
CA GLY A 661 15.89 65.10 -100.33
C GLY A 661 16.69 64.11 -101.19
N LYS A 662 16.01 63.42 -102.12
CA LYS A 662 16.65 62.51 -103.07
C LYS A 662 17.41 63.27 -104.17
N ASN A 663 18.74 63.28 -104.08
CA ASN A 663 19.74 63.24 -105.16
C ASN A 663 21.14 63.36 -104.52
N GLY A 664 22.17 62.59 -104.87
CA GLY A 664 22.23 61.45 -105.78
C GLY A 664 23.70 61.11 -106.10
N ASN A 665 24.13 59.89 -105.77
CA ASN A 665 25.44 59.27 -106.07
C ASN A 665 26.65 60.21 -106.21
N ASN A 666 27.37 60.45 -105.11
CA ASN A 666 28.83 60.23 -104.99
C ASN A 666 29.30 60.38 -103.54
N GLU A 667 30.54 59.98 -103.27
CA GLU A 667 31.11 59.78 -101.94
C GLU A 667 31.85 61.05 -101.43
N ASP A 668 31.17 61.88 -100.63
CA ASP A 668 31.71 63.10 -99.99
C ASP A 668 31.26 63.15 -98.51
N ASN A 669 32.04 63.54 -97.50
CA ASN A 669 33.01 64.63 -97.24
C ASN A 669 32.43 65.86 -96.50
N LEU A 670 33.04 66.09 -95.32
CA LEU A 670 33.30 67.38 -94.65
C LEU A 670 32.15 68.27 -94.09
N SER A 671 32.11 68.27 -92.75
CA SER A 671 32.24 69.44 -91.85
C SER A 671 31.24 70.62 -91.85
N GLY A 672 30.70 70.91 -90.65
CA GLY A 672 30.95 72.22 -90.00
C GLY A 672 29.75 73.08 -89.55
N ALA A 673 29.63 73.27 -88.22
CA ALA A 673 29.08 74.45 -87.52
C ALA A 673 27.56 74.79 -87.66
N SER A 674 26.87 75.49 -86.73
CA SER A 674 27.11 75.84 -85.30
C SER A 674 25.87 76.55 -84.67
N GLN A 675 25.74 76.52 -83.32
CA GLN A 675 24.90 77.40 -82.45
C GLN A 675 23.35 77.32 -82.54
N GLU A 676 22.49 77.71 -81.57
CA GLU A 676 22.53 77.89 -80.08
C GLU A 676 21.08 78.26 -79.53
N VAL A 677 20.88 78.50 -78.21
CA VAL A 677 19.79 79.30 -77.54
C VAL A 677 18.50 78.63 -76.92
N ASN A 678 18.55 78.35 -75.59
CA ASN A 678 17.68 78.75 -74.42
C ASN A 678 16.12 78.55 -74.21
N ASN A 679 15.75 77.91 -73.06
CA ASN A 679 14.81 78.30 -71.93
C ASN A 679 13.26 77.97 -71.76
N VAL A 680 12.90 77.29 -70.62
CA VAL A 680 11.77 77.54 -69.61
C VAL A 680 10.28 77.16 -69.98
N PRO A 681 9.22 76.88 -69.11
CA PRO A 681 8.92 76.94 -67.63
C PRO A 681 8.23 75.68 -66.94
N GLN A 682 7.33 75.85 -65.92
CA GLN A 682 6.55 74.84 -65.09
C GLN A 682 4.98 75.05 -65.16
N GLU A 683 3.99 74.65 -64.30
CA GLU A 683 3.76 74.06 -62.92
C GLU A 683 2.24 73.56 -62.82
N ILE A 684 1.49 73.06 -61.78
CA ILE A 684 1.50 72.80 -60.29
C ILE A 684 0.87 71.35 -60.01
N ALA A 685 -0.01 70.85 -59.07
CA ALA A 685 -0.84 71.12 -57.83
C ALA A 685 -1.27 69.70 -57.20
N SER A 686 -2.16 69.36 -56.22
CA SER A 686 -2.82 69.82 -54.94
C SER A 686 -3.90 68.75 -54.51
N SER A 687 -4.41 68.42 -53.28
CA SER A 687 -4.13 68.63 -51.82
C SER A 687 -5.11 67.79 -50.90
N THR A 688 -4.94 67.77 -49.54
CA THR A 688 -5.96 67.56 -48.42
C THR A 688 -6.71 66.20 -48.19
N SER A 689 -7.27 65.75 -47.01
CA SER A 689 -6.95 65.87 -45.53
C SER A 689 -7.95 65.17 -44.51
N GLU A 690 -7.47 64.38 -43.51
CA GLU A 690 -8.04 64.05 -42.13
C GLU A 690 -9.39 63.22 -41.95
N LYS A 691 -9.92 62.74 -40.77
CA LYS A 691 -9.59 62.77 -39.29
C LYS A 691 -9.97 61.50 -38.40
N THR A 692 -10.70 61.61 -37.24
CA THR A 692 -10.75 60.69 -36.01
C THR A 692 -12.07 60.79 -35.17
N ALA A 693 -12.49 60.06 -34.08
CA ALA A 693 -12.27 58.73 -33.39
C ALA A 693 -13.21 58.61 -32.09
N VAL A 694 -12.99 57.66 -31.11
CA VAL A 694 -13.41 57.65 -29.63
C VAL A 694 -14.91 57.26 -29.26
N ASP A 695 -15.36 56.53 -28.17
CA ASP A 695 -14.81 55.63 -27.09
C ASP A 695 -15.86 54.79 -26.22
N GLU A 696 -15.40 54.04 -25.17
CA GLU A 696 -16.03 53.41 -23.92
C GLU A 696 -17.17 52.32 -23.86
N GLY A 697 -16.99 51.29 -22.97
CA GLY A 697 -18.00 50.55 -22.12
C GLY A 697 -18.81 49.33 -22.67
N GLY A 698 -19.24 48.26 -21.95
CA GLY A 698 -18.95 47.69 -20.60
C GLY A 698 -19.96 46.60 -20.08
N SER A 699 -19.53 45.62 -19.22
CA SER A 699 -20.37 44.65 -18.40
C SER A 699 -21.11 43.45 -19.11
N LYS A 700 -21.42 42.24 -18.55
CA LYS A 700 -21.25 41.51 -17.25
C LYS A 700 -21.24 39.95 -17.37
N ASN A 701 -20.70 39.24 -16.35
CA ASN A 701 -20.94 37.82 -15.91
C ASN A 701 -20.45 36.67 -16.84
N MET A 702 -20.16 35.43 -16.39
CA MET A 702 -20.42 34.72 -15.12
C MET A 702 -19.34 33.63 -14.80
N GLN A 703 -19.03 33.36 -13.52
CA GLN A 703 -18.46 32.12 -12.88
C GLN A 703 -17.26 31.39 -13.55
N GLU A 704 -16.07 31.19 -12.94
CA GLU A 704 -15.62 30.50 -11.68
C GLU A 704 -14.75 29.26 -12.05
N ASN A 705 -13.73 28.80 -11.30
CA ASN A 705 -13.01 29.33 -10.12
C ASN A 705 -11.62 28.62 -9.96
N LYS A 706 -10.78 29.15 -9.03
CA LYS A 706 -9.60 28.56 -8.36
C LYS A 706 -8.27 28.45 -9.12
N GLN A 707 -7.29 29.24 -8.65
CA GLN A 707 -6.31 28.72 -7.69
C GLN A 707 -5.86 29.85 -6.72
N PHE A 708 -5.40 29.49 -5.51
CA PHE A 708 -5.09 30.43 -4.41
C PHE A 708 -3.63 30.90 -4.35
N GLU A 709 -3.47 32.18 -4.03
CA GLU A 709 -2.37 32.77 -3.23
C GLU A 709 -2.99 33.24 -1.88
N LYS A 710 -2.30 33.55 -0.78
CA LYS A 710 -0.86 33.64 -0.42
C LYS A 710 -0.72 33.65 1.13
N ASP A 711 0.50 33.39 1.63
CA ASP A 711 1.10 34.00 2.85
C ASP A 711 0.39 33.82 4.23
N SER A 712 1.03 34.03 5.40
CA SER A 712 2.37 34.60 5.68
C SER A 712 3.00 34.04 6.98
N LYS A 713 4.33 33.82 6.96
CA LYS A 713 5.36 34.27 7.97
C LYS A 713 5.17 33.97 9.47
N ASN A 714 6.20 33.79 10.31
CA ASN A 714 7.61 33.34 10.18
C ASN A 714 8.28 33.49 11.57
N LYS A 715 9.03 32.51 12.09
CA LYS A 715 10.42 32.65 12.60
C LYS A 715 10.91 31.54 13.56
N SER A 716 12.21 31.25 13.43
CA SER A 716 13.19 30.72 14.41
C SER A 716 12.86 29.37 15.08
N LEU A 717 13.60 28.29 14.81
CA LEU A 717 14.95 28.02 15.34
C LEU A 717 15.13 28.33 16.83
N PHE A 718 15.18 27.28 17.66
CA PHE A 718 16.41 26.82 18.32
C PHE A 718 16.27 25.32 18.65
N ALA A 719 17.34 24.65 19.11
CA ALA A 719 17.35 23.21 19.32
C ALA A 719 17.96 22.79 20.67
N SER A 720 17.50 21.63 21.15
CA SER A 720 18.16 20.72 22.11
C SER A 720 18.00 20.95 23.63
N LEU A 721 18.10 19.81 24.32
CA LEU A 721 18.56 19.56 25.70
C LEU A 721 17.60 19.59 26.92
N ILE A 722 17.25 18.37 27.36
CA ILE A 722 17.13 17.86 28.76
C ILE A 722 15.95 18.31 29.66
N ASN A 723 15.23 17.28 30.13
CA ASN A 723 14.47 17.05 31.38
C ASN A 723 13.87 18.24 32.16
N VAL A 724 12.56 18.14 32.45
CA VAL A 724 11.99 17.97 33.81
C VAL A 724 10.73 17.08 33.70
N ILE A 725 10.39 16.36 34.78
CA ILE A 725 9.18 15.53 34.94
C ILE A 725 8.21 16.24 35.90
N ASP A 726 6.91 16.35 35.56
CA ASP A 726 5.77 15.82 36.34
C ASP A 726 4.42 16.07 35.62
N GLU A 727 3.31 15.65 36.24
CA GLU A 727 1.89 15.72 35.84
C GLU A 727 1.32 14.58 34.98
N GLN A 728 1.52 13.33 35.44
CA GLN A 728 0.38 12.46 35.78
C GLN A 728 0.84 11.22 36.58
N TRP A 729 -0.06 10.66 37.41
CA TRP A 729 0.12 9.45 38.24
C TRP A 729 1.12 9.55 39.40
N GLY A 730 0.80 10.38 40.39
CA GLY A 730 1.49 10.38 41.67
C GLY A 730 1.32 9.06 42.45
N GLY A 731 2.42 8.57 43.03
CA GLY A 731 2.40 7.89 44.33
C GLY A 731 1.82 6.47 44.45
N LEU A 732 2.28 5.47 43.69
CA LEU A 732 2.16 4.05 44.10
C LEU A 732 3.29 3.08 43.66
N GLY A 733 4.34 3.56 42.97
CA GLY A 733 5.32 2.69 42.29
C GLY A 733 6.13 1.72 43.16
N ASN A 734 6.38 2.05 44.44
CA ASN A 734 7.28 1.26 45.29
C ASN A 734 6.69 -0.07 45.81
N VAL A 735 5.36 -0.24 45.81
CA VAL A 735 4.72 -1.50 46.22
C VAL A 735 4.83 -2.55 45.11
N PHE A 736 4.67 -2.12 43.85
CA PHE A 736 4.67 -3.00 42.68
C PHE A 736 6.03 -3.67 42.45
N LEU A 737 7.12 -2.91 42.62
CA LEU A 737 8.49 -3.42 42.49
C LEU A 737 8.80 -4.49 43.56
N LEU A 738 8.30 -4.30 44.79
CA LEU A 738 8.47 -5.26 45.88
C LEU A 738 7.75 -6.59 45.59
N PHE A 739 6.54 -6.53 45.02
CA PHE A 739 5.75 -7.70 44.66
C PHE A 739 6.43 -8.56 43.58
N ILE A 740 7.03 -7.91 42.56
CA ILE A 740 7.80 -8.58 41.50
C ILE A 740 9.03 -9.29 42.08
N ILE A 741 9.76 -8.64 42.99
CA ILE A 741 10.93 -9.26 43.65
C ILE A 741 10.51 -10.48 44.50
N ILE A 742 9.40 -10.39 45.23
CA ILE A 742 8.86 -11.52 46.01
C ILE A 742 8.49 -12.70 45.10
N LEU A 743 7.81 -12.46 43.98
CA LEU A 743 7.46 -13.49 43.01
C LEU A 743 8.69 -14.19 42.41
N ILE A 744 9.74 -13.43 42.08
CA ILE A 744 11.02 -13.98 41.57
C ILE A 744 11.68 -14.86 42.64
N VAL A 745 11.70 -14.44 43.91
CA VAL A 745 12.28 -15.24 45.01
C VAL A 745 11.47 -16.52 45.26
N VAL A 746 10.14 -16.45 45.24
CA VAL A 746 9.27 -17.64 45.37
C VAL A 746 9.48 -18.63 44.22
N ALA A 747 9.57 -18.15 42.98
CA ALA A 747 9.88 -18.98 41.83
C ALA A 747 11.27 -19.65 41.95
N PHE A 748 12.28 -18.93 42.43
CA PHE A 748 13.63 -19.48 42.62
C PHE A 748 13.68 -20.56 43.72
N ILE A 749 12.91 -20.39 44.80
CA ILE A 749 12.76 -21.40 45.86
C ILE A 749 12.02 -22.64 45.33
N TYR A 750 10.96 -22.45 44.53
CA TYR A 750 10.20 -23.54 43.93
C TYR A 750 11.05 -24.39 42.97
N PHE A 751 11.78 -23.75 42.05
CA PHE A 751 12.68 -24.45 41.14
C PHE A 751 13.81 -25.21 41.86
N ARG A 752 14.43 -24.61 42.88
CA ARG A 752 15.49 -25.25 43.66
C ARG A 752 15.00 -26.48 44.45
N ARG A 753 13.72 -26.52 44.85
CA ARG A 753 13.14 -27.65 45.59
C ARG A 753 12.79 -28.86 44.70
N ASN A 754 12.62 -28.64 43.38
CA ASN A 754 12.37 -29.71 42.41
C ASN A 754 13.66 -30.29 41.79
N SER A 755 14.85 -29.73 42.07
CA SER A 755 16.14 -30.24 41.57
C SER A 755 16.84 -31.26 42.48
N GLU A 756 16.21 -31.68 43.58
CA GLU A 756 16.74 -32.69 44.52
C GLU A 756 15.90 -33.98 44.56
N ASN A 757 15.03 -34.20 43.56
CA ASN A 757 14.20 -35.41 43.40
C ASN A 757 14.17 -35.93 41.93
N ARG A 758 15.33 -35.89 41.25
CA ARG A 758 15.64 -36.64 40.03
C ARG A 758 17.13 -36.99 40.00
#